data_AF-A0A3G1QTS7-F1
#
_entry.id   AF-A0A3G1QTS7-F1
#
_cell.length_a   1.000
_cell.length_b   1.000
_cell.length_c   1.000
_cell.angle_alpha   90.00
_cell.angle_beta   90.00
_cell.angle_gamma   90.00
#
_symmetry.space_group_name_H-M   'P 1'
#
loop_
_entity.id
_entity.type
_entity.pdbx_description
1 polymer ?
#
loop_
_entity_poly.entity_id
_entity_poly.type
_entity_poly.pdbx_seq_one_letter_code
_entity_poly.pdbx_strand_id
1 'polypeptide(L)'
;MSLLLSNSVLVGPKFRSSRISHASASLDIGLQRATSPQNASVPTCFEETKGRIAKLFHKNELSVSTYDTAWVAMVPSPTSSEEPCFPACLNWLLENQCHDGSWARPHHHHMLKKDVLSSTLACILALKKWGVGEEQINRGLHFVELNFASATEKGQITPMGFDIIFPAMLDNARGLSLNLQLEPTMLNDLIYKRDLELKRCNQSNSAEKEVYWAHIAEGMGKLHDWESVMKYQRKNGSLFNCPSTTAAAFTALRNSDCLNYLCLALEKFGSAVPAVYPLDIYSQLCTVGNLERLGISRYFLTEIQSVLDETYRSWLQGDEEIFMDASTCALAFRTLRMNGYNVTSDPITKILQECFSSSFRGNMTDNNTTLEIYRASELILYPEERDLVQHNLRLKTFLEQELSSNGFIQSCQLGRNINAEVNQAIEYPFYAIMDRMAKRKNIENYNIDNTRILKTSYRSPNFGNKDFLSLSVEDFNRCQVIHREELRELERWVIENRLDELKFARSKAAYCYFSAAATIFSPELSDARMSWAKNGVLTTVVDDFFDVGGSVEELKNLIQLVELWDVDVSTQCCSPNVQIIFSALKHTICEIADKGFKLQGRSITDHIISIWLDLLYSMMKETELGIDKSFPTMDEYMSNAYVSFALGPIVLPALYLVGPKLSEEMVNHSEYHTLFKLMSTCGRLLNDIRGYERELKDGKISAVSLYIMNNGGEITTEAAISEMRSWIERDRRELLRLVLEENKSVLPKACKKLFWHMCTVVHVFYSKDDGFTSLNLHGVVNAIINEPIVLNQF
;
A
#
# COMPACT_ATOMS: atom_id res chain seq x y z
N MET A 1 -39.77 30.18 -50.48
CA MET A 1 -39.50 30.54 -51.90
C MET A 1 -38.01 30.74 -52.06
N SER A 2 -37.45 30.16 -53.12
CA SER A 2 -36.01 30.10 -53.41
C SER A 2 -35.28 31.43 -53.25
N LEU A 3 -34.16 31.44 -52.54
CA LEU A 3 -33.16 32.50 -52.63
C LEU A 3 -31.79 31.88 -52.91
N LEU A 4 -31.52 31.88 -54.22
CA LEU A 4 -30.26 31.91 -54.95
C LEU A 4 -28.96 32.02 -54.16
N LEU A 5 -28.13 31.00 -54.42
CA LEU A 5 -26.67 30.96 -54.47
C LEU A 5 -26.01 32.33 -54.70
N SER A 6 -25.28 32.83 -53.70
CA SER A 6 -24.27 33.87 -53.88
C SER A 6 -22.87 33.28 -53.63
N ASN A 7 -22.14 33.11 -54.74
CA ASN A 7 -20.73 32.78 -54.75
C ASN A 7 -19.94 33.91 -54.09
N SER A 8 -19.63 33.77 -52.81
CA SER A 8 -18.63 34.61 -52.13
C SER A 8 -17.31 33.85 -52.12
N VAL A 9 -16.47 34.21 -53.10
CA VAL A 9 -15.06 33.82 -53.18
C VAL A 9 -14.34 34.43 -51.97
N LEU A 10 -14.28 33.70 -50.86
CA LEU A 10 -13.42 34.03 -49.74
C LEU A 10 -12.05 33.40 -49.98
N VAL A 11 -11.12 34.27 -50.38
CA VAL A 11 -9.70 34.02 -50.49
C VAL A 11 -9.15 33.61 -49.12
N GLY A 12 -9.13 32.31 -48.84
CA GLY A 12 -8.49 31.73 -47.66
C GLY A 12 -6.96 31.70 -47.82
N PRO A 13 -6.19 32.04 -46.77
CA PRO A 13 -4.78 32.38 -46.90
C PRO A 13 -3.90 31.15 -47.15
N LYS A 14 -2.91 31.34 -48.01
CA LYS A 14 -1.80 30.42 -48.30
C LYS A 14 -1.04 30.08 -47.01
N PHE A 15 -1.45 29.05 -46.28
CA PHE A 15 -0.60 28.42 -45.28
C PHE A 15 0.45 27.58 -46.01
N ARG A 16 1.69 28.10 -46.01
CA ARG A 16 2.88 27.40 -46.47
C ARG A 16 2.95 26.03 -45.80
N SER A 17 3.12 25.00 -46.62
CA SER A 17 3.37 23.63 -46.22
C SER A 17 4.59 23.55 -45.29
N SER A 18 4.36 23.49 -43.98
CA SER A 18 5.36 22.95 -43.06
C SER A 18 5.38 21.45 -43.27
N ARG A 19 6.47 20.96 -43.90
CA ARG A 19 6.80 19.54 -43.98
C ARG A 19 6.71 18.97 -42.56
N ILE A 20 5.71 18.13 -42.33
CA ILE A 20 5.60 17.32 -41.12
C ILE A 20 6.79 16.35 -41.20
N SER A 21 7.85 16.68 -40.47
CA SER A 21 8.97 15.77 -40.27
C SER A 21 8.45 14.56 -39.50
N HIS A 22 8.55 13.38 -40.13
CA HIS A 22 8.36 12.10 -39.46
C HIS A 22 9.31 12.01 -38.26
N ALA A 23 8.80 12.30 -37.07
CA ALA A 23 9.48 11.97 -35.83
C ALA A 23 9.26 10.47 -35.57
N SER A 24 10.02 9.63 -36.29
CA SER A 24 10.27 8.27 -35.84
C SER A 24 11.14 8.39 -34.59
N ALA A 25 10.55 8.14 -33.42
CA ALA A 25 11.25 8.05 -32.15
C ALA A 25 12.18 6.82 -32.17
N SER A 26 13.31 6.94 -32.85
CA SER A 26 14.44 6.01 -32.76
C SER A 26 15.18 6.34 -31.47
N LEU A 27 14.91 5.59 -30.41
CA LEU A 27 15.58 5.67 -29.11
C LEU A 27 16.98 5.06 -29.20
N ASP A 28 17.89 5.74 -29.91
CA ASP A 28 19.31 5.40 -29.95
C ASP A 28 20.02 6.04 -28.73
N ILE A 29 19.88 5.41 -27.56
CA ILE A 29 20.72 5.72 -26.41
C ILE A 29 21.83 4.67 -26.37
N GLY A 30 23.00 5.07 -26.87
CA GLY A 30 24.20 4.26 -26.89
C GLY A 30 24.56 3.75 -25.50
N LEU A 31 24.54 2.42 -25.34
CA LEU A 31 25.08 1.73 -24.18
C LEU A 31 25.88 0.52 -24.67
N GLN A 32 27.12 0.46 -24.19
CA GLN A 32 28.12 -0.52 -24.55
C GLN A 32 27.59 -1.96 -24.38
N ARG A 33 27.96 -2.77 -25.36
CA ARG A 33 27.66 -4.19 -25.53
C ARG A 33 28.00 -4.99 -24.27
N ALA A 34 27.02 -5.18 -23.38
CA ALA A 34 27.13 -6.16 -22.32
C ALA A 34 26.91 -7.56 -22.91
N THR A 35 27.90 -8.43 -22.68
CA THR A 35 27.98 -9.81 -23.15
C THR A 35 26.89 -10.70 -22.56
N SER A 36 26.55 -11.73 -23.34
CA SER A 36 25.49 -12.75 -23.21
C SER A 36 25.21 -13.31 -21.80
N PRO A 37 23.95 -13.69 -21.51
CA PRO A 37 23.49 -14.08 -20.18
C PRO A 37 23.91 -15.52 -19.85
N GLN A 38 25.10 -15.68 -19.28
CA GLN A 38 25.40 -16.86 -18.48
C GLN A 38 24.71 -16.69 -17.13
N ASN A 39 23.81 -17.62 -16.79
CA ASN A 39 23.17 -17.84 -15.49
C ASN A 39 23.69 -16.88 -14.42
N ALA A 40 23.02 -15.73 -14.26
CA ALA A 40 23.45 -14.70 -13.33
C ALA A 40 23.47 -15.30 -11.92
N SER A 41 24.65 -15.72 -11.48
CA SER A 41 24.90 -16.13 -10.11
C SER A 41 24.45 -14.97 -9.23
N VAL A 42 23.47 -15.21 -8.37
CA VAL A 42 23.01 -14.23 -7.39
C VAL A 42 24.26 -13.71 -6.67
N PRO A 43 24.53 -12.39 -6.67
CA PRO A 43 25.71 -11.85 -6.01
C PRO A 43 25.75 -12.33 -4.56
N THR A 44 26.93 -12.69 -4.04
CA THR A 44 27.08 -13.14 -2.63
C THR A 44 26.44 -12.15 -1.65
N CYS A 45 26.49 -10.85 -1.97
CA CYS A 45 25.84 -9.78 -1.22
C CYS A 45 24.31 -9.93 -1.10
N PHE A 46 23.63 -10.40 -2.15
CA PHE A 46 22.17 -10.54 -2.15
C PHE A 46 21.71 -11.65 -1.20
N GLU A 47 22.34 -12.83 -1.26
CA GLU A 47 22.03 -13.95 -0.35
C GLU A 47 22.40 -13.63 1.10
N GLU A 48 23.51 -12.92 1.33
CA GLU A 48 23.88 -12.44 2.67
C GLU A 48 22.83 -11.46 3.22
N THR A 49 22.36 -10.51 2.41
CA THR A 49 21.35 -9.52 2.80
C THR A 49 20.00 -10.21 3.07
N LYS A 50 19.60 -11.14 2.21
CA LYS A 50 18.42 -11.99 2.44
C LYS A 50 18.54 -12.77 3.74
N GLY A 51 19.69 -13.38 4.02
CA GLY A 51 19.94 -14.11 5.26
C GLY A 51 19.90 -13.23 6.51
N ARG A 52 20.32 -11.96 6.42
CA ARG A 52 20.16 -10.98 7.51
C ARG A 52 18.69 -10.63 7.75
N ILE A 53 17.92 -10.42 6.69
CA ILE A 53 16.48 -10.15 6.77
C ILE A 53 15.72 -11.33 7.39
N ALA A 54 16.00 -12.57 6.97
CA ALA A 54 15.33 -13.76 7.51
C ALA A 54 15.50 -13.88 9.03
N LYS A 55 16.66 -13.49 9.57
CA LYS A 55 16.91 -13.48 11.02
C LYS A 55 16.04 -12.48 11.80
N LEU A 56 15.50 -11.45 11.15
CA LEU A 56 14.64 -10.45 11.80
C LEU A 56 13.27 -11.03 12.19
N PHE A 57 12.81 -12.09 11.55
CA PHE A 57 11.55 -12.77 11.91
C PHE A 57 11.61 -13.47 13.27
N HIS A 58 12.82 -13.85 13.72
CA HIS A 58 13.03 -14.56 14.99
C HIS A 58 13.60 -13.65 16.09
N LYS A 59 13.84 -12.37 15.77
CA LYS A 59 14.51 -11.41 16.65
C LYS A 59 13.66 -10.15 16.79
N ASN A 60 12.80 -10.15 17.81
CA ASN A 60 12.13 -8.91 18.23
C ASN A 60 13.07 -8.11 19.11
N GLU A 61 13.92 -7.31 18.47
CA GLU A 61 14.82 -6.37 19.11
C GLU A 61 14.11 -5.01 19.21
N LEU A 62 13.98 -4.50 20.44
CA LEU A 62 13.50 -3.15 20.73
C LEU A 62 14.62 -2.35 21.37
N SER A 63 14.75 -1.08 20.98
CA SER A 63 15.71 -0.20 21.62
C SER A 63 15.32 0.10 23.06
N VAL A 64 16.33 0.20 23.93
CA VAL A 64 16.15 0.67 25.31
C VAL A 64 15.55 2.06 25.34
N SER A 65 14.59 2.28 26.25
CA SER A 65 14.10 3.60 26.63
C SER A 65 14.74 4.00 27.94
N THR A 66 15.55 5.06 27.90
CA THR A 66 16.24 5.53 29.10
C THR A 66 15.26 6.14 30.12
N TYR A 67 14.24 6.86 29.65
CA TYR A 67 13.15 7.36 30.48
C TYR A 67 12.42 6.24 31.24
N ASP A 68 11.99 5.19 30.53
CA ASP A 68 11.28 4.08 31.17
C ASP A 68 12.19 3.30 32.12
N THR A 69 13.44 3.10 31.74
CA THR A 69 14.45 2.50 32.62
C THR A 69 14.67 3.31 33.89
N ALA A 70 14.63 4.64 33.81
CA ALA A 70 14.72 5.51 34.99
C ALA A 70 13.50 5.38 35.92
N TRP A 71 12.29 5.28 35.36
CA TRP A 71 11.10 4.99 36.15
C TRP A 71 11.14 3.62 36.82
N VAL A 72 11.62 2.59 36.13
CA VAL A 72 11.85 1.26 36.72
C VAL A 72 12.92 1.31 37.81
N ALA A 73 14.01 2.06 37.60
CA ALA A 73 15.06 2.24 38.60
C ALA A 73 14.58 2.96 39.86
N MET A 74 13.53 3.79 39.79
CA MET A 74 12.91 4.45 40.96
C MET A 74 12.06 3.51 41.82
N VAL A 75 11.76 2.30 41.36
CA VAL A 75 10.87 1.38 42.06
C VAL A 75 11.52 0.89 43.36
N PRO A 76 10.90 1.13 44.54
CA PRO A 76 11.41 0.62 45.80
C PRO A 76 11.15 -0.88 45.96
N SER A 77 12.03 -1.56 46.67
CA SER A 77 11.89 -2.97 47.03
C SER A 77 10.50 -3.24 47.66
N PRO A 78 9.90 -4.41 47.41
CA PRO A 78 8.67 -4.82 48.10
C PRO A 78 8.83 -4.89 49.62
N THR A 79 10.05 -5.14 50.12
CA THR A 79 10.35 -5.30 51.55
C THR A 79 10.91 -4.04 52.22
N SER A 80 11.42 -3.07 51.45
CA SER A 80 12.02 -1.84 51.97
C SER A 80 11.78 -0.66 51.03
N SER A 81 11.35 0.47 51.59
CA SER A 81 11.23 1.73 50.84
C SER A 81 12.57 2.44 50.61
N GLU A 82 13.63 1.98 51.28
CA GLU A 82 14.97 2.59 51.26
C GLU A 82 15.92 1.88 50.30
N GLU A 83 15.49 0.77 49.69
CA GLU A 83 16.30 -0.01 48.74
C GLU A 83 15.64 -0.07 47.36
N PRO A 84 16.42 0.00 46.26
CA PRO A 84 15.89 -0.19 44.92
C PRO A 84 15.50 -1.65 44.67
N CYS A 85 14.33 -1.87 44.06
CA CYS A 85 13.90 -3.21 43.63
C CYS A 85 14.75 -3.74 42.48
N PHE A 86 15.23 -2.84 41.60
CA PHE A 86 15.97 -3.18 40.40
C PHE A 86 17.33 -2.44 40.36
N PRO A 87 18.30 -2.80 41.22
CA PRO A 87 19.59 -2.12 41.30
C PRO A 87 20.38 -2.18 39.97
N ALA A 88 20.16 -3.21 39.14
CA ALA A 88 20.77 -3.32 37.83
C ALA A 88 20.38 -2.16 36.89
N CYS A 89 19.13 -1.69 36.94
CA CYS A 89 18.70 -0.51 36.18
C CYS A 89 19.39 0.75 36.67
N LEU A 90 19.54 0.91 37.99
CA LEU A 90 20.23 2.05 38.58
C LEU A 90 21.71 2.09 38.16
N ASN A 91 22.39 0.94 38.17
CA ASN A 91 23.77 0.83 37.67
C ASN A 91 23.84 1.13 36.17
N TRP A 92 22.88 0.64 35.38
CA TRP A 92 22.82 0.94 33.95
C TRP A 92 22.75 2.45 33.69
N LEU A 93 21.97 3.21 34.48
CA LEU A 93 21.91 4.69 34.38
C LEU A 93 23.27 5.35 34.67
N LEU A 94 23.97 4.89 35.72
CA LEU A 94 25.29 5.41 36.08
C LEU A 94 26.33 5.20 34.97
N GLU A 95 26.24 4.09 34.25
CA GLU A 95 27.18 3.67 33.21
C GLU A 95 26.85 4.21 31.80
N ASN A 96 25.61 4.67 31.57
CA ASN A 96 25.13 5.03 30.22
C ASN A 96 24.79 6.52 30.02
N GLN A 97 25.32 7.42 30.86
CA GLN A 97 25.27 8.86 30.58
C GLN A 97 26.18 9.23 29.39
N CYS A 98 25.68 10.06 28.49
CA CYS A 98 26.45 10.59 27.37
C CYS A 98 27.49 11.62 27.84
N HIS A 99 28.51 11.88 27.00
CA HIS A 99 29.56 12.86 27.31
C HIS A 99 29.07 14.30 27.44
N ASP A 100 27.93 14.64 26.83
CA ASP A 100 27.29 15.95 26.95
C ASP A 100 26.46 16.09 28.24
N GLY A 101 26.43 15.06 29.09
CA GLY A 101 25.65 15.01 30.33
C GLY A 101 24.22 14.49 30.16
N SER A 102 23.75 14.30 28.93
CA SER A 102 22.41 13.79 28.67
C SER A 102 22.29 12.27 28.87
N TRP A 103 21.07 11.79 29.00
CA TRP A 103 20.73 10.39 28.77
C TRP A 103 19.96 10.23 27.46
N ALA A 104 20.62 10.60 26.37
CA ALA A 104 20.03 10.61 25.04
C ALA A 104 20.02 9.23 24.36
N ARG A 105 20.58 8.15 24.93
CA ARG A 105 20.61 6.86 24.22
C ARG A 105 19.18 6.33 23.98
N PRO A 106 18.87 5.88 22.74
CA PRO A 106 19.80 5.68 21.63
C PRO A 106 19.98 6.88 20.67
N HIS A 107 19.31 8.02 20.85
CA HIS A 107 19.17 9.08 19.83
C HIS A 107 19.65 10.46 20.26
N HIS A 108 20.51 11.05 19.43
CA HIS A 108 20.89 12.47 19.50
C HIS A 108 20.28 13.26 18.34
N HIS A 109 19.13 12.84 17.82
CA HIS A 109 18.51 13.53 16.69
C HIS A 109 18.04 14.93 17.12
N HIS A 110 18.36 15.94 16.33
CA HIS A 110 18.13 17.35 16.67
C HIS A 110 16.65 17.70 16.90
N MET A 111 15.72 16.92 16.35
CA MET A 111 14.25 17.07 16.53
C MET A 111 13.68 16.34 17.76
N LEU A 112 14.51 15.60 18.50
CA LEU A 112 14.10 14.81 19.67
C LEU A 112 14.58 15.42 21.00
N LYS A 113 14.86 16.73 21.05
CA LYS A 113 15.39 17.36 22.27
C LYS A 113 14.43 17.28 23.46
N LYS A 114 13.11 17.31 23.24
CA LYS A 114 12.10 17.12 24.30
C LYS A 114 12.14 15.72 24.93
N ASP A 115 12.35 14.70 24.11
CA ASP A 115 12.55 13.32 24.59
C ASP A 115 13.84 13.24 25.42
N VAL A 116 14.96 13.76 24.89
CA VAL A 116 16.24 13.76 25.61
C VAL A 116 16.15 14.52 26.94
N LEU A 117 15.46 15.67 26.99
CA LEU A 117 15.22 16.41 28.23
C LEU A 117 14.42 15.58 29.23
N SER A 118 13.36 14.90 28.79
CA SER A 118 12.53 14.05 29.65
C SER A 118 13.30 12.86 30.20
N SER A 119 14.02 12.15 29.32
CA SER A 119 14.88 11.03 29.68
C SER A 119 15.97 11.45 30.67
N THR A 120 16.64 12.59 30.42
CA THR A 120 17.70 13.12 31.29
C THR A 120 17.15 13.48 32.67
N LEU A 121 16.01 14.18 32.74
CA LEU A 121 15.41 14.57 34.00
C LEU A 121 14.91 13.36 34.81
N ALA A 122 14.30 12.36 34.15
CA ALA A 122 13.89 11.12 34.80
C ALA A 122 15.09 10.38 35.42
N CYS A 123 16.23 10.33 34.73
CA CYS A 123 17.47 9.72 35.26
C CYS A 123 18.01 10.45 36.48
N ILE A 124 18.04 11.79 36.44
CA ILE A 124 18.45 12.61 37.58
C ILE A 124 17.59 12.31 38.80
N LEU A 125 16.26 12.25 38.62
CA LEU A 125 15.32 11.91 39.69
C LEU A 125 15.59 10.51 40.26
N ALA A 126 15.84 9.51 39.40
CA ALA A 126 16.17 8.16 39.81
C ALA A 126 17.47 8.08 40.62
N LEU A 127 18.53 8.72 40.16
CA LEU A 127 19.81 8.77 40.86
C LEU A 127 19.68 9.50 42.21
N LYS A 128 18.98 10.64 42.22
CA LYS A 128 18.77 11.45 43.42
C LYS A 128 17.91 10.71 44.45
N LYS A 129 16.90 9.95 44.02
CA LYS A 129 16.03 9.14 44.88
C LYS A 129 16.83 8.16 45.75
N TRP A 130 17.90 7.60 45.21
CA TRP A 130 18.76 6.63 45.89
C TRP A 130 20.07 7.21 46.42
N GLY A 131 20.31 8.51 46.26
CA GLY A 131 21.50 9.18 46.77
C GLY A 131 22.82 8.73 46.11
N VAL A 132 22.77 8.32 44.84
CA VAL A 132 23.94 7.85 44.07
C VAL A 132 24.23 8.75 42.87
N GLY A 133 25.47 8.71 42.36
CA GLY A 133 25.82 9.35 41.09
C GLY A 133 25.81 10.88 41.10
N GLU A 134 26.32 11.52 42.15
CA GLU A 134 26.32 12.98 42.29
C GLU A 134 26.98 13.71 41.10
N GLU A 135 28.08 13.17 40.58
CA GLU A 135 28.73 13.72 39.38
C GLU A 135 27.81 13.62 38.14
N GLN A 136 27.16 12.47 37.95
CA GLN A 136 26.21 12.25 36.87
C GLN A 136 25.01 13.19 36.99
N ILE A 137 24.47 13.38 38.20
CA ILE A 137 23.39 14.33 38.49
C ILE A 137 23.80 15.74 38.07
N ASN A 138 24.99 16.22 38.48
CA ASN A 138 25.45 17.57 38.17
C ASN A 138 25.61 17.79 36.66
N ARG A 139 26.19 16.82 35.94
CA ARG A 139 26.28 16.88 34.47
C ARG A 139 24.90 16.89 33.80
N GLY A 140 23.97 16.09 34.31
CA GLY A 140 22.60 16.05 33.80
C GLY A 140 21.84 17.36 34.02
N LEU A 141 21.94 17.95 35.21
CA LEU A 141 21.34 19.25 35.52
C LEU A 141 21.88 20.32 34.58
N HIS A 142 23.20 20.36 34.38
CA HIS A 142 23.83 21.29 33.45
C HIS A 142 23.33 21.12 32.02
N PHE A 143 23.16 19.88 31.55
CA PHE A 143 22.57 19.62 30.23
C PHE A 143 21.14 20.16 30.12
N VAL A 144 20.30 19.90 31.13
CA VAL A 144 18.90 20.37 31.16
C VAL A 144 18.85 21.90 31.11
N GLU A 145 19.68 22.60 31.89
CA GLU A 145 19.75 24.06 31.89
C GLU A 145 20.16 24.61 30.52
N LEU A 146 21.21 24.05 29.91
CA LEU A 146 21.71 24.48 28.60
C LEU A 146 20.71 24.24 27.46
N ASN A 147 19.91 23.18 27.54
CA ASN A 147 18.99 22.77 26.47
C ASN A 147 17.52 23.07 26.80
N PHE A 148 17.23 23.73 27.92
CA PHE A 148 15.86 23.98 28.39
C PHE A 148 15.02 24.70 27.34
N ALA A 149 15.66 25.53 26.50
CA ALA A 149 14.97 26.27 25.46
C ALA A 149 14.22 25.38 24.45
N SER A 150 14.73 24.17 24.19
CA SER A 150 14.07 23.21 23.31
C SER A 150 12.78 22.63 23.89
N ALA A 151 12.51 22.78 25.19
CA ALA A 151 11.26 22.32 25.81
C ALA A 151 10.04 23.09 25.29
N THR A 152 10.20 24.37 24.93
CA THR A 152 9.09 25.20 24.41
C THR A 152 9.11 25.35 22.89
N GLU A 153 10.18 24.92 22.22
CA GLU A 153 10.39 25.03 20.78
C GLU A 153 9.32 24.27 19.97
N LYS A 154 8.74 24.95 18.97
CA LYS A 154 7.67 24.40 18.13
C LYS A 154 8.17 23.39 17.09
N GLY A 155 9.43 23.48 16.66
CA GLY A 155 10.03 22.57 15.68
C GLY A 155 10.40 21.18 16.24
N GLN A 156 10.41 21.02 17.56
CA GLN A 156 10.70 19.75 18.22
C GLN A 156 9.47 18.85 18.24
N ILE A 157 9.67 17.57 17.94
CA ILE A 157 8.62 16.56 18.12
C ILE A 157 8.29 16.51 19.62
N THR A 158 7.01 16.64 19.96
CA THR A 158 6.53 16.59 21.35
C THR A 158 6.10 15.15 21.66
N PRO A 159 6.80 14.43 22.57
CA PRO A 159 6.35 13.12 23.02
C PRO A 159 4.98 13.18 23.69
N MET A 160 4.25 12.06 23.67
CA MET A 160 2.94 11.95 24.29
C MET A 160 3.03 12.30 25.78
N GLY A 161 2.17 13.21 26.24
CA GLY A 161 2.14 13.64 27.64
C GLY A 161 3.26 14.58 28.06
N PHE A 162 4.20 14.96 27.19
CA PHE A 162 5.36 15.78 27.55
C PHE A 162 4.96 17.07 28.29
N ASP A 163 3.96 17.80 27.78
CA ASP A 163 3.50 19.07 28.35
C ASP A 163 2.90 18.91 29.77
N ILE A 164 2.62 17.69 30.22
CA ILE A 164 2.16 17.38 31.59
C ILE A 164 3.29 16.76 32.41
N ILE A 165 3.91 15.70 31.89
CA ILE A 165 4.90 14.88 32.59
C ILE A 165 6.16 15.70 32.88
N PHE A 166 6.69 16.43 31.91
CA PHE A 166 7.97 17.13 32.07
C PHE A 166 7.90 18.25 33.13
N PRO A 167 6.89 19.15 33.13
CA PRO A 167 6.71 20.10 34.23
C PRO A 167 6.53 19.44 35.61
N ALA A 168 5.81 18.32 35.69
CA ALA A 168 5.65 17.61 36.95
C ALA A 168 6.96 17.01 37.47
N MET A 169 7.82 16.51 36.58
CA MET A 169 9.18 16.07 36.95
C MET A 169 10.04 17.24 37.45
N LEU A 170 9.89 18.45 36.89
CA LEU A 170 10.57 19.65 37.40
C LEU A 170 10.11 20.02 38.82
N ASP A 171 8.81 19.92 39.09
CA ASP A 171 8.27 20.14 40.43
C ASP A 171 8.77 19.08 41.43
N ASN A 172 8.88 17.82 41.01
CA ASN A 172 9.51 16.76 41.81
C ASN A 172 10.99 17.05 42.10
N ALA A 173 11.75 17.49 41.09
CA ALA A 173 13.15 17.88 41.26
C ALA A 173 13.31 19.01 42.29
N ARG A 174 12.45 20.02 42.23
CA ARG A 174 12.40 21.12 43.22
C ARG A 174 12.10 20.58 44.63
N GLY A 175 11.15 19.64 44.75
CA GLY A 175 10.83 18.97 46.02
C GLY A 175 12.01 18.16 46.60
N LEU A 176 12.88 17.61 45.75
CA LEU A 176 14.11 16.92 46.13
C LEU A 176 15.32 17.85 46.31
N SER A 177 15.10 19.16 46.36
CA SER A 177 16.14 20.20 46.52
C SER A 177 17.19 20.19 45.41
N LEU A 178 16.81 19.79 44.19
CA LEU A 178 17.63 19.98 42.99
C LEU A 178 17.36 21.39 42.42
N ASN A 179 18.33 22.29 42.59
CA ASN A 179 18.22 23.68 42.15
C ASN A 179 18.60 23.81 40.67
N LEU A 180 17.59 23.77 39.78
CA LEU A 180 17.76 24.07 38.36
C LEU A 180 17.66 25.58 38.10
N GLN A 181 18.68 26.16 37.46
CA GLN A 181 18.68 27.55 37.01
C GLN A 181 18.01 27.68 35.64
N LEU A 182 16.68 27.67 35.64
CA LEU A 182 15.87 27.77 34.41
C LEU A 182 15.46 29.22 34.14
N GLU A 183 15.39 29.59 32.86
CA GLU A 183 14.90 30.91 32.47
C GLU A 183 13.40 31.03 32.87
N PRO A 184 13.02 32.05 33.67
CA PRO A 184 11.67 32.15 34.25
C PRO A 184 10.54 32.24 33.22
N THR A 185 10.76 32.93 32.10
CA THR A 185 9.74 33.09 31.05
C THR A 185 9.40 31.76 30.41
N MET A 186 10.41 30.96 30.05
CA MET A 186 10.26 29.64 29.45
C MET A 186 9.63 28.64 30.42
N LEU A 187 9.97 28.73 31.71
CA LEU A 187 9.33 27.93 32.74
C LEU A 187 7.83 28.27 32.87
N ASN A 188 7.50 29.57 32.86
CA ASN A 188 6.10 30.02 32.89
C ASN A 188 5.33 29.58 31.64
N ASP A 189 5.95 29.59 30.46
CA ASP A 189 5.35 29.09 29.22
C ASP A 189 5.05 27.59 29.29
N LEU A 190 5.95 26.78 29.87
CA LEU A 190 5.69 25.35 30.08
C LEU A 190 4.54 25.12 31.07
N ILE A 191 4.51 25.86 32.18
CA ILE A 191 3.43 25.77 33.17
C ILE A 191 2.10 26.18 32.52
N TYR A 192 2.10 27.24 31.72
CA TYR A 192 0.92 27.69 30.99
C TYR A 192 0.43 26.63 30.00
N LYS A 193 1.33 25.98 29.24
CA LYS A 193 0.97 24.86 28.35
C LYS A 193 0.40 23.67 29.10
N ARG A 194 0.99 23.29 30.23
CA ARG A 194 0.46 22.26 31.13
C ARG A 194 -0.97 22.58 31.55
N ASP A 195 -1.18 23.80 32.03
CA ASP A 195 -2.49 24.22 32.54
C ASP A 195 -3.53 24.31 31.41
N LEU A 196 -3.13 24.71 30.20
CA LEU A 196 -3.97 24.63 29.00
C LEU A 196 -4.32 23.20 28.65
N GLU A 197 -3.36 22.28 28.68
CA GLU A 197 -3.57 20.87 28.36
C GLU A 197 -4.50 20.20 29.39
N LEU A 198 -4.33 20.50 30.68
CA LEU A 198 -5.22 20.05 31.76
C LEU A 198 -6.63 20.65 31.62
N LYS A 199 -6.75 21.94 31.30
CA LYS A 199 -8.05 22.59 31.03
C LYS A 199 -8.73 21.98 29.81
N ARG A 200 -7.99 21.74 28.73
CA ARG A 200 -8.46 21.08 27.50
C ARG A 200 -9.05 19.72 27.83
N CYS A 201 -8.34 18.91 28.62
CA CYS A 201 -8.81 17.61 29.07
C CYS A 201 -10.06 17.70 29.99
N ASN A 202 -10.19 18.74 30.80
CA ASN A 202 -11.32 18.89 31.73
C ASN A 202 -12.62 19.35 31.07
N GLN A 203 -12.56 19.98 29.89
CA GLN A 203 -13.75 20.42 29.16
C GLN A 203 -14.49 19.27 28.45
N SER A 204 -13.84 18.12 28.27
CA SER A 204 -14.43 16.93 27.65
C SER A 204 -14.75 15.85 28.70
N ASN A 205 -16.04 15.57 28.92
CA ASN A 205 -16.50 14.45 29.76
C ASN A 205 -16.40 13.08 29.04
N SER A 206 -15.31 12.81 28.32
CA SER A 206 -15.18 11.60 27.50
C SER A 206 -14.36 10.51 28.19
N ALA A 207 -14.70 9.24 27.93
CA ALA A 207 -13.90 8.09 28.36
C ALA A 207 -12.44 8.17 27.88
N GLU A 208 -12.19 8.83 26.74
CA GLU A 208 -10.85 9.07 26.19
C GLU A 208 -9.96 9.91 27.12
N LYS A 209 -10.54 10.89 27.83
CA LYS A 209 -9.81 11.66 28.86
C LYS A 209 -9.24 10.71 29.90
N GLU A 210 -10.05 9.79 30.40
CA GLU A 210 -9.63 8.84 31.44
C GLU A 210 -8.52 7.91 30.94
N VAL A 211 -8.61 7.46 29.68
CA VAL A 211 -7.56 6.64 29.05
C VAL A 211 -6.26 7.43 28.91
N TYR A 212 -6.32 8.67 28.40
CA TYR A 212 -5.14 9.52 28.25
C TYR A 212 -4.48 9.81 29.58
N TRP A 213 -5.29 10.17 30.59
CA TRP A 213 -4.83 10.43 31.94
C TRP A 213 -4.17 9.19 32.55
N ALA A 214 -4.80 8.03 32.42
CA ALA A 214 -4.23 6.76 32.87
C ALA A 214 -2.90 6.44 32.17
N HIS A 215 -2.78 6.75 30.87
CA HIS A 215 -1.56 6.47 30.10
C HIS A 215 -0.35 7.29 30.57
N ILE A 216 -0.57 8.54 31.01
CA ILE A 216 0.48 9.47 31.47
C ILE A 216 0.51 9.63 33.00
N ALA A 217 -0.10 8.70 33.74
CA ALA A 217 -0.35 8.82 35.18
C ALA A 217 0.92 9.04 36.01
N GLU A 218 2.09 8.58 35.54
CA GLU A 218 3.37 8.81 36.22
C GLU A 218 3.71 10.31 36.33
N GLY A 219 3.25 11.11 35.37
CA GLY A 219 3.40 12.57 35.38
C GLY A 219 2.43 13.29 36.30
N MET A 220 1.36 12.65 36.78
CA MET A 220 0.38 13.29 37.67
C MET A 220 0.66 13.06 39.15
N GLY A 221 1.52 12.11 39.48
CA GLY A 221 1.97 11.86 40.85
C GLY A 221 0.81 11.57 41.82
N LYS A 222 0.79 12.25 42.98
CA LYS A 222 -0.22 12.06 44.03
C LYS A 222 -1.59 12.67 43.72
N LEU A 223 -1.71 13.44 42.64
CA LEU A 223 -2.98 14.07 42.25
C LEU A 223 -3.94 13.09 41.59
N HIS A 224 -3.47 11.90 41.20
CA HIS A 224 -4.24 10.94 40.44
C HIS A 224 -4.74 9.77 41.30
N ASP A 225 -5.97 9.36 41.06
CA ASP A 225 -6.56 8.17 41.69
C ASP A 225 -6.03 6.92 40.98
N TRP A 226 -4.96 6.33 41.52
CA TRP A 226 -4.35 5.12 40.99
C TRP A 226 -5.32 3.93 40.97
N GLU A 227 -6.31 3.86 41.86
CA GLU A 227 -7.30 2.78 41.84
C GLU A 227 -8.15 2.86 40.55
N SER A 228 -8.50 4.07 40.12
CA SER A 228 -9.22 4.29 38.86
C SER A 228 -8.41 3.92 37.61
N VAL A 229 -7.07 4.02 37.67
CA VAL A 229 -6.16 3.65 36.57
C VAL A 229 -6.06 2.14 36.40
N MET A 230 -6.17 1.37 37.49
CA MET A 230 -6.01 -0.09 37.45
C MET A 230 -7.04 -0.80 36.59
N LYS A 231 -8.16 -0.15 36.24
CA LYS A 231 -9.11 -0.70 35.24
C LYS A 231 -8.52 -0.89 33.84
N TYR A 232 -7.38 -0.26 33.55
CA TYR A 232 -6.65 -0.39 32.28
C TYR A 232 -5.47 -1.38 32.36
N GLN A 233 -5.32 -2.11 33.48
CA GLN A 233 -4.30 -3.15 33.60
C GLN A 233 -4.60 -4.29 32.63
N ARG A 234 -3.59 -4.68 31.85
CA ARG A 234 -3.64 -5.78 30.89
C ARG A 234 -3.39 -7.12 31.60
N LYS A 235 -3.71 -8.25 30.95
CA LYS A 235 -3.48 -9.60 31.51
C LYS A 235 -2.03 -9.88 31.90
N ASN A 236 -1.07 -9.23 31.23
CA ASN A 236 0.35 -9.37 31.53
C ASN A 236 0.80 -8.54 32.77
N GLY A 237 -0.12 -7.85 33.45
CA GLY A 237 0.15 -7.01 34.61
C GLY A 237 0.54 -5.56 34.31
N SER A 238 0.77 -5.23 33.03
CA SER A 238 1.15 -3.87 32.62
C SER A 238 -0.04 -2.91 32.57
N LEU A 239 0.24 -1.62 32.74
CA LEU A 239 -0.64 -0.55 32.26
C LEU A 239 -0.19 -0.17 30.86
N PHE A 240 -1.04 -0.43 29.85
CA PHE A 240 -0.80 -0.08 28.44
C PHE A 240 0.51 -0.63 27.84
N ASN A 241 1.04 -1.77 28.31
CA ASN A 241 2.37 -2.27 27.93
C ASN A 241 3.50 -1.27 28.20
N CYS A 242 3.31 -0.30 29.10
CA CYS A 242 4.25 0.78 29.35
C CYS A 242 5.00 0.59 30.68
N PRO A 243 6.33 0.39 30.66
CA PRO A 243 7.10 0.19 31.89
C PRO A 243 7.08 1.38 32.84
N SER A 244 7.17 2.62 32.35
CA SER A 244 7.12 3.81 33.22
C SER A 244 5.80 3.94 33.99
N THR A 245 4.66 3.82 33.31
CA THR A 245 3.33 3.90 33.97
C THR A 245 3.15 2.74 34.96
N THR A 246 3.60 1.54 34.58
CA THR A 246 3.49 0.35 35.44
C THR A 246 4.39 0.45 36.68
N ALA A 247 5.60 1.00 36.55
CA ALA A 247 6.53 1.27 37.65
C ALA A 247 5.95 2.29 38.64
N ALA A 248 5.35 3.36 38.13
CA ALA A 248 4.67 4.35 38.96
C ALA A 248 3.47 3.75 39.71
N ALA A 249 2.65 2.94 39.03
CA ALA A 249 1.51 2.26 39.64
C ALA A 249 1.93 1.28 40.75
N PHE A 250 2.98 0.49 40.54
CA PHE A 250 3.52 -0.37 41.59
C PHE A 250 4.06 0.45 42.78
N THR A 251 4.74 1.56 42.52
CA THR A 251 5.25 2.44 43.59
C THR A 251 4.11 3.02 44.44
N ALA A 252 2.96 3.31 43.83
CA ALA A 252 1.79 3.85 44.50
C ALA A 252 0.96 2.79 45.25
N LEU A 253 0.69 1.64 44.61
CA LEU A 253 -0.30 0.65 45.09
C LEU A 253 0.30 -0.67 45.56
N ARG A 254 1.58 -0.95 45.28
CA ARG A 254 2.24 -2.23 45.52
C ARG A 254 1.52 -3.44 44.88
N ASN A 255 0.89 -3.23 43.71
CA ASN A 255 0.20 -4.27 42.96
C ASN A 255 1.20 -5.35 42.45
N SER A 256 0.97 -6.61 42.80
CA SER A 256 1.88 -7.72 42.47
C SER A 256 2.02 -7.98 40.97
N ASP A 257 0.96 -7.78 40.19
CA ASP A 257 0.97 -8.05 38.75
C ASP A 257 1.80 -7.00 38.01
N CYS A 258 1.76 -5.73 38.44
CA CYS A 258 2.67 -4.70 37.95
C CYS A 258 4.13 -5.08 38.19
N LEU A 259 4.46 -5.61 39.38
CA LEU A 259 5.82 -6.06 39.69
C LEU A 259 6.23 -7.23 38.81
N ASN A 260 5.34 -8.21 38.63
CA ASN A 260 5.59 -9.37 37.77
C ASN A 260 5.90 -8.96 36.32
N TYR A 261 5.12 -8.02 35.77
CA TYR A 261 5.39 -7.44 34.45
C TYR A 261 6.81 -6.85 34.34
N LEU A 262 7.22 -6.03 35.31
CA LEU A 262 8.55 -5.40 35.30
C LEU A 262 9.67 -6.44 35.39
N CYS A 263 9.51 -7.48 36.21
CA CYS A 263 10.44 -8.60 36.29
C CYS A 263 10.56 -9.32 34.95
N LEU A 264 9.44 -9.62 34.27
CA LEU A 264 9.45 -10.27 32.95
C LEU A 264 10.11 -9.41 31.87
N ALA A 265 9.88 -8.09 31.90
CA ALA A 265 10.57 -7.17 31.00
C ALA A 265 12.09 -7.19 31.23
N LEU A 266 12.54 -7.19 32.49
CA LEU A 266 13.98 -7.25 32.81
C LEU A 266 14.60 -8.62 32.56
N GLU A 267 13.85 -9.72 32.69
CA GLU A 267 14.31 -11.04 32.26
C GLU A 267 14.58 -11.08 30.76
N LYS A 268 13.75 -10.39 29.96
CA LYS A 268 13.91 -10.30 28.51
C LYS A 268 15.04 -9.36 28.06
N PHE A 269 15.14 -8.17 28.66
CA PHE A 269 16.02 -7.09 28.19
C PHE A 269 17.26 -6.85 29.07
N GLY A 270 17.38 -7.56 30.18
CA GLY A 270 18.49 -7.44 31.12
C GLY A 270 18.33 -6.22 32.04
N SER A 271 19.25 -5.27 31.97
CA SER A 271 19.33 -4.16 32.93
C SER A 271 18.55 -2.90 32.52
N ALA A 272 17.93 -2.88 31.35
CA ALA A 272 17.20 -1.72 30.86
C ALA A 272 15.99 -2.16 30.03
N VAL A 273 14.92 -1.38 30.03
CA VAL A 273 13.63 -1.74 29.42
C VAL A 273 13.33 -0.86 28.20
N PRO A 274 12.54 -1.34 27.22
CA PRO A 274 12.07 -0.53 26.10
C PRO A 274 10.94 0.44 26.52
N ALA A 275 10.49 1.29 25.60
CA ALA A 275 9.34 2.18 25.84
C ALA A 275 8.00 1.43 25.93
N VAL A 276 7.92 0.25 25.32
CA VAL A 276 6.71 -0.58 25.22
C VAL A 276 7.09 -2.07 25.13
N TYR A 277 6.34 -2.94 25.84
CA TYR A 277 6.51 -4.40 25.78
C TYR A 277 5.25 -5.14 26.30
N PRO A 278 4.81 -6.26 25.68
CA PRO A 278 5.25 -6.84 24.41
C PRO A 278 4.86 -6.00 23.19
N LEU A 279 5.51 -6.30 22.05
CA LEU A 279 5.25 -5.70 20.73
C LEU A 279 5.63 -6.68 19.62
N ASP A 280 5.55 -7.97 19.90
CA ASP A 280 6.07 -9.05 19.07
C ASP A 280 5.26 -9.21 17.77
N ILE A 281 3.93 -9.30 17.89
CA ILE A 281 3.00 -9.44 16.75
C ILE A 281 3.09 -8.21 15.87
N TYR A 282 3.08 -7.03 16.48
CA TYR A 282 3.16 -5.79 15.74
C TYR A 282 4.48 -5.64 14.96
N SER A 283 5.61 -6.03 15.55
CA SER A 283 6.92 -5.98 14.90
C SER A 283 7.02 -6.97 13.74
N GLN A 284 6.51 -8.19 13.91
CA GLN A 284 6.44 -9.19 12.84
C GLN A 284 5.55 -8.73 11.68
N LEU A 285 4.38 -8.17 11.98
CA LEU A 285 3.49 -7.61 10.95
C LEU A 285 4.11 -6.42 10.21
N CYS A 286 4.86 -5.56 10.92
CA CYS A 286 5.64 -4.49 10.26
C CYS A 286 6.68 -5.05 9.29
N THR A 287 7.31 -6.18 9.65
CA THR A 287 8.27 -6.87 8.78
C THR A 287 7.58 -7.37 7.52
N VAL A 288 6.47 -8.10 7.65
CA VAL A 288 5.66 -8.56 6.51
C VAL A 288 5.24 -7.39 5.63
N GLY A 289 4.68 -6.35 6.23
CA GLY A 289 4.24 -5.14 5.52
C GLY A 289 5.38 -4.44 4.77
N ASN A 290 6.58 -4.35 5.35
CA ASN A 290 7.76 -3.81 4.70
C ASN A 290 8.15 -4.66 3.47
N LEU A 291 8.21 -5.98 3.61
CA LEU A 291 8.59 -6.89 2.52
C LEU A 291 7.61 -6.85 1.35
N GLU A 292 6.30 -6.80 1.64
CA GLU A 292 5.26 -6.68 0.62
C GLU A 292 5.33 -5.32 -0.10
N ARG A 293 5.39 -4.22 0.65
CA ARG A 293 5.45 -2.85 0.12
C ARG A 293 6.69 -2.60 -0.74
N LEU A 294 7.81 -3.24 -0.38
CA LEU A 294 9.09 -3.14 -1.09
C LEU A 294 9.25 -4.20 -2.19
N GLY A 295 8.26 -5.07 -2.41
CA GLY A 295 8.25 -6.01 -3.53
C GLY A 295 9.18 -7.22 -3.39
N ILE A 296 9.69 -7.49 -2.19
CA ILE A 296 10.67 -8.56 -1.91
C ILE A 296 10.08 -9.73 -1.10
N SER A 297 8.77 -9.73 -0.81
CA SER A 297 8.09 -10.79 -0.05
C SER A 297 8.25 -12.20 -0.63
N ARG A 298 8.38 -12.33 -1.95
CA ARG A 298 8.57 -13.63 -2.63
C ARG A 298 9.84 -14.39 -2.23
N TYR A 299 10.79 -13.72 -1.59
CA TYR A 299 12.00 -14.34 -1.06
C TYR A 299 11.84 -14.92 0.35
N PHE A 300 10.70 -14.65 1.01
CA PHE A 300 10.45 -14.95 2.42
C PHE A 300 9.08 -15.61 2.63
N LEU A 301 8.63 -16.42 1.67
CA LEU A 301 7.27 -17.00 1.69
C LEU A 301 7.03 -17.86 2.93
N THR A 302 8.03 -18.63 3.36
CA THR A 302 7.92 -19.52 4.53
C THR A 302 7.84 -18.71 5.82
N GLU A 303 8.69 -17.70 5.96
CA GLU A 303 8.72 -16.81 7.13
C GLU A 303 7.43 -15.99 7.23
N ILE A 304 6.97 -15.44 6.11
CA ILE A 304 5.69 -14.70 6.04
C ILE A 304 4.52 -15.61 6.42
N GLN A 305 4.48 -16.83 5.88
CA GLN A 305 3.42 -17.80 6.20
C GLN A 305 3.38 -18.10 7.71
N SER A 306 4.53 -18.33 8.35
CA SER A 306 4.61 -18.57 9.80
C SER A 306 4.03 -17.40 10.61
N VAL A 307 4.39 -16.16 10.28
CA VAL A 307 3.87 -14.96 10.95
C VAL A 307 2.36 -14.83 10.75
N LEU A 308 1.87 -15.09 9.54
CA LEU A 308 0.44 -15.01 9.25
C LEU A 308 -0.35 -16.06 10.04
N ASP A 309 0.13 -17.30 10.10
CA ASP A 309 -0.51 -18.38 10.87
C ASP A 309 -0.53 -18.08 12.38
N GLU A 310 0.56 -17.54 12.92
CA GLU A 310 0.65 -17.10 14.32
C GLU A 310 -0.29 -15.94 14.61
N THR A 311 -0.27 -14.90 13.77
CA THR A 311 -1.17 -13.75 13.89
C THR A 311 -2.63 -14.18 13.81
N TYR A 312 -2.97 -15.12 12.91
CA TYR A 312 -4.33 -15.62 12.78
C TYR A 312 -4.77 -16.39 14.03
N ARG A 313 -3.88 -17.19 14.63
CA ARG A 313 -4.15 -17.86 15.91
C ARG A 313 -4.43 -16.84 17.02
N SER A 314 -3.61 -15.81 17.15
CA SER A 314 -3.83 -14.71 18.12
C SER A 314 -5.12 -13.93 17.83
N TRP A 315 -5.44 -13.69 16.56
CA TRP A 315 -6.69 -13.05 16.15
C TRP A 315 -7.92 -13.84 16.62
N LEU A 316 -7.93 -15.16 16.38
CA LEU A 316 -9.03 -16.03 16.80
C LEU A 316 -9.17 -16.13 18.32
N GLN A 317 -8.06 -16.02 19.06
CA GLN A 317 -8.04 -16.10 20.52
C GLN A 317 -8.44 -14.80 21.22
N GLY A 318 -8.64 -13.71 20.49
CA GLY A 318 -8.93 -12.41 21.10
C GLY A 318 -7.70 -11.82 21.83
N ASP A 319 -6.50 -12.03 21.29
CA ASP A 319 -5.24 -11.59 21.91
C ASP A 319 -5.21 -10.07 22.15
N GLU A 320 -4.93 -9.68 23.40
CA GLU A 320 -4.91 -8.27 23.81
C GLU A 320 -3.87 -7.44 23.07
N GLU A 321 -2.75 -8.02 22.62
CA GLU A 321 -1.77 -7.29 21.83
C GLU A 321 -2.35 -6.79 20.50
N ILE A 322 -3.23 -7.57 19.87
CA ILE A 322 -3.91 -7.19 18.63
C ILE A 322 -5.04 -6.21 18.91
N PHE A 323 -5.93 -6.53 19.85
CA PHE A 323 -7.22 -5.82 19.97
C PHE A 323 -7.18 -4.58 20.86
N MET A 324 -6.15 -4.40 21.69
CA MET A 324 -5.99 -3.20 22.54
C MET A 324 -5.08 -2.14 21.92
N ASP A 325 -4.59 -2.33 20.69
CA ASP A 325 -3.85 -1.34 19.93
C ASP A 325 -4.45 -1.18 18.53
N ALA A 326 -4.92 0.03 18.21
CA ALA A 326 -5.65 0.28 16.97
C ALA A 326 -4.78 0.09 15.72
N SER A 327 -3.51 0.48 15.79
CA SER A 327 -2.53 0.28 14.72
C SER A 327 -2.26 -1.20 14.46
N THR A 328 -2.09 -1.99 15.52
CA THR A 328 -1.86 -3.44 15.45
C THR A 328 -3.09 -4.16 14.91
N CYS A 329 -4.28 -3.82 15.39
CA CYS A 329 -5.51 -4.40 14.88
C CYS A 329 -5.69 -4.11 13.38
N ALA A 330 -5.52 -2.85 12.96
CA ALA A 330 -5.64 -2.44 11.56
C ALA A 330 -4.64 -3.17 10.66
N LEU A 331 -3.38 -3.26 11.10
CA LEU A 331 -2.34 -3.96 10.35
C LEU A 331 -2.60 -5.47 10.28
N ALA A 332 -2.96 -6.11 11.41
CA ALA A 332 -3.30 -7.53 11.46
C ALA A 332 -4.48 -7.86 10.54
N PHE A 333 -5.56 -7.09 10.65
CA PHE A 333 -6.74 -7.24 9.78
C PHE A 333 -6.37 -7.13 8.30
N ARG A 334 -5.65 -6.06 7.92
CA ARG A 334 -5.27 -5.80 6.54
C ARG A 334 -4.39 -6.91 5.99
N THR A 335 -3.35 -7.29 6.74
CA THR A 335 -2.38 -8.30 6.33
C THR A 335 -2.99 -9.70 6.27
N LEU A 336 -3.80 -10.11 7.25
CA LEU A 336 -4.51 -11.38 7.24
C LEU A 336 -5.52 -11.46 6.08
N ARG A 337 -6.35 -10.43 5.91
CA ARG A 337 -7.39 -10.39 4.88
C ARG A 337 -6.78 -10.43 3.47
N MET A 338 -5.75 -9.63 3.19
CA MET A 338 -5.04 -9.65 1.90
C MET A 338 -4.34 -10.98 1.62
N ASN A 339 -4.04 -11.76 2.66
CA ASN A 339 -3.45 -13.09 2.52
C ASN A 339 -4.49 -14.22 2.56
N GLY A 340 -5.79 -13.92 2.54
CA GLY A 340 -6.86 -14.91 2.36
C GLY A 340 -7.37 -15.57 3.64
N TYR A 341 -6.93 -15.09 4.80
CA TYR A 341 -7.45 -15.55 6.09
C TYR A 341 -8.86 -15.02 6.33
N ASN A 342 -9.72 -15.87 6.89
CA ASN A 342 -11.10 -15.49 7.19
C ASN A 342 -11.16 -14.68 8.50
N VAL A 343 -11.16 -13.35 8.36
CA VAL A 343 -11.29 -12.38 9.46
C VAL A 343 -12.49 -11.46 9.23
N THR A 344 -13.34 -11.27 10.24
CA THR A 344 -14.47 -10.33 10.17
C THR A 344 -14.01 -8.89 10.40
N SER A 345 -14.78 -7.91 9.93
CA SER A 345 -14.48 -6.49 10.11
C SER A 345 -14.93 -5.93 11.46
N ASP A 346 -15.69 -6.69 12.25
CA ASP A 346 -16.27 -6.24 13.53
C ASP A 346 -15.24 -5.61 14.47
N PRO A 347 -14.02 -6.17 14.66
CA PRO A 347 -13.03 -5.56 15.55
C PRO A 347 -12.58 -4.18 15.08
N ILE A 348 -12.36 -4.01 13.76
CA ILE A 348 -11.97 -2.73 13.16
C ILE A 348 -13.12 -1.72 13.22
N THR A 349 -14.33 -2.15 12.91
CA THR A 349 -15.54 -1.34 13.03
C THR A 349 -15.75 -0.87 14.47
N LYS A 350 -15.52 -1.74 15.46
CA LYS A 350 -15.60 -1.37 16.88
C LYS A 350 -14.58 -0.30 17.26
N ILE A 351 -13.32 -0.48 16.89
CA ILE A 351 -12.26 0.51 17.11
C ILE A 351 -12.65 1.84 16.47
N LEU A 352 -13.14 1.81 15.22
CA LEU A 352 -13.57 3.01 14.50
C LEU A 352 -14.75 3.72 15.16
N GLN A 353 -15.73 2.96 15.62
CA GLN A 353 -16.88 3.50 16.35
C GLN A 353 -16.44 4.16 17.65
N GLU A 354 -15.50 3.56 18.39
CA GLU A 354 -14.90 4.15 19.59
C GLU A 354 -14.16 5.45 19.25
N CYS A 355 -13.30 5.45 18.21
CA CYS A 355 -12.58 6.63 17.74
C CYS A 355 -13.49 7.78 17.26
N PHE A 356 -14.64 7.49 16.64
CA PHE A 356 -15.58 8.53 16.18
C PHE A 356 -16.56 9.00 17.26
N SER A 357 -16.89 8.15 18.22
CA SER A 357 -17.79 8.49 19.34
C SER A 357 -17.13 9.42 20.36
N SER A 358 -15.80 9.41 20.41
CA SER A 358 -15.06 10.29 21.30
C SER A 358 -14.98 11.70 20.71
N SER A 359 -15.44 12.68 21.48
CA SER A 359 -15.38 14.10 21.11
C SER A 359 -13.96 14.68 21.09
N PHE A 360 -12.94 13.87 21.40
CA PHE A 360 -11.55 14.29 21.57
C PHE A 360 -10.70 13.82 20.38
N ARG A 361 -11.05 14.30 19.19
CA ARG A 361 -10.45 14.02 17.85
C ARG A 361 -8.92 14.15 17.69
N GLY A 362 -8.12 14.39 18.73
CA GLY A 362 -6.78 14.96 18.58
C GLY A 362 -5.59 14.03 18.79
N ASN A 363 -5.59 13.17 19.81
CA ASN A 363 -4.29 12.72 20.37
C ASN A 363 -4.10 11.22 20.57
N MET A 364 -5.14 10.37 20.61
CA MET A 364 -4.91 8.94 20.83
C MET A 364 -4.61 8.15 19.55
N THR A 365 -5.31 8.42 18.46
CA THR A 365 -4.92 7.86 17.15
C THR A 365 -4.09 8.91 16.44
N ASP A 366 -2.77 8.77 16.54
CA ASP A 366 -1.86 9.58 15.72
C ASP A 366 -2.23 9.43 14.23
N ASN A 367 -1.81 10.40 13.41
CA ASN A 367 -2.15 10.38 11.99
C ASN A 367 -1.63 9.14 11.25
N ASN A 368 -0.60 8.47 11.81
CA ASN A 368 -0.11 7.19 11.30
C ASN A 368 -1.14 6.08 11.51
N THR A 369 -1.71 5.99 12.71
CA THR A 369 -2.75 5.04 13.08
C THR A 369 -4.00 5.28 12.25
N THR A 370 -4.42 6.54 12.10
CA THR A 370 -5.58 6.90 11.26
C THR A 370 -5.37 6.47 9.80
N LEU A 371 -4.17 6.67 9.25
CA LEU A 371 -3.84 6.22 7.89
C LEU A 371 -3.84 4.68 7.78
N GLU A 372 -3.31 3.96 8.77
CA GLU A 372 -3.35 2.49 8.75
C GLU A 372 -4.77 1.94 8.88
N ILE A 373 -5.61 2.56 9.72
CA ILE A 373 -7.03 2.19 9.80
C ILE A 373 -7.76 2.53 8.50
N TYR A 374 -7.45 3.67 7.86
CA TYR A 374 -8.00 4.01 6.55
C TYR A 374 -7.67 2.92 5.53
N ARG A 375 -6.39 2.54 5.40
CA ARG A 375 -5.95 1.45 4.50
C ARG A 375 -6.63 0.12 4.81
N ALA A 376 -6.82 -0.22 6.08
CA ALA A 376 -7.58 -1.40 6.48
C ALA A 376 -9.04 -1.31 6.03
N SER A 377 -9.68 -0.16 6.23
CA SER A 377 -11.09 0.05 5.89
C SER A 377 -11.38 0.07 4.38
N GLU A 378 -10.36 0.16 3.52
CA GLU A 378 -10.53 -0.01 2.07
C GLU A 378 -10.85 -1.47 1.67
N LEU A 379 -10.53 -2.45 2.53
CA LEU A 379 -10.73 -3.88 2.27
C LEU A 379 -12.17 -4.33 2.56
N ILE A 380 -13.13 -3.69 1.92
CA ILE A 380 -14.55 -4.06 1.96
C ILE A 380 -14.77 -5.21 0.96
N LEU A 381 -15.11 -6.40 1.46
CA LEU A 381 -15.28 -7.60 0.64
C LEU A 381 -16.74 -8.02 0.53
N TYR A 382 -17.51 -7.87 1.61
CA TYR A 382 -18.87 -8.40 1.70
C TYR A 382 -19.92 -7.28 1.67
N PRO A 383 -21.08 -7.47 0.99
CA PRO A 383 -22.18 -6.49 0.97
C PRO A 383 -22.72 -6.11 2.36
N GLU A 384 -22.57 -7.00 3.34
CA GLU A 384 -23.02 -6.82 4.73
C GLU A 384 -22.12 -5.86 5.53
N GLU A 385 -20.90 -5.56 5.06
CA GLU A 385 -19.93 -4.67 5.73
C GLU A 385 -20.28 -3.17 5.58
N ARG A 386 -21.56 -2.82 5.78
CA ARG A 386 -22.10 -1.45 5.62
C ARG A 386 -21.44 -0.46 6.58
N ASP A 387 -21.17 -0.89 7.80
CA ASP A 387 -20.50 -0.06 8.80
C ASP A 387 -19.06 0.26 8.36
N LEU A 388 -18.33 -0.72 7.83
CA LEU A 388 -16.97 -0.51 7.31
C LEU A 388 -16.96 0.48 6.14
N VAL A 389 -17.94 0.38 5.22
CA VAL A 389 -18.13 1.36 4.13
C VAL A 389 -18.35 2.76 4.68
N GLN A 390 -19.25 2.92 5.66
CA GLN A 390 -19.55 4.20 6.27
C GLN A 390 -18.35 4.80 7.01
N HIS A 391 -17.57 3.97 7.70
CA HIS A 391 -16.36 4.42 8.38
C HIS A 391 -15.23 4.77 7.41
N ASN A 392 -15.04 3.99 6.34
CA ASN A 392 -14.06 4.31 5.29
C ASN A 392 -14.31 5.71 4.69
N LEU A 393 -15.57 6.03 4.37
CA LEU A 393 -15.96 7.36 3.89
C LEU A 393 -15.65 8.46 4.92
N ARG A 394 -15.98 8.23 6.20
CA ARG A 394 -15.69 9.20 7.28
C ARG A 394 -14.19 9.42 7.46
N LEU A 395 -13.39 8.36 7.44
CA LEU A 395 -11.93 8.44 7.53
C LEU A 395 -11.33 9.20 6.35
N LYS A 396 -11.81 8.94 5.14
CA LYS A 396 -11.38 9.66 3.95
C LYS A 396 -11.62 11.16 4.11
N THR A 397 -12.85 11.56 4.44
CA THR A 397 -13.19 12.98 4.66
C THR A 397 -12.37 13.60 5.78
N PHE A 398 -12.09 12.85 6.85
CA PHE A 398 -11.24 13.31 7.95
C PHE A 398 -9.81 13.60 7.48
N LEU A 399 -9.19 12.66 6.77
CA LEU A 399 -7.84 12.82 6.23
C LEU A 399 -7.74 13.98 5.23
N GLU A 400 -8.77 14.17 4.38
CA GLU A 400 -8.86 15.31 3.46
C GLU A 400 -8.95 16.66 4.21
N GLN A 401 -9.71 16.71 5.32
CA GLN A 401 -9.81 17.89 6.17
C GLN A 401 -8.48 18.21 6.87
N GLU A 402 -7.80 17.21 7.42
CA GLU A 402 -6.47 17.36 8.06
C GLU A 402 -5.40 17.86 7.09
N LEU A 403 -5.40 17.36 5.85
CA LEU A 403 -4.53 17.86 4.78
C LEU A 403 -4.81 19.35 4.46
N SER A 404 -6.07 19.77 4.52
CA SER A 404 -6.49 21.13 4.15
C SER A 404 -6.30 22.15 5.27
N SER A 405 -6.49 21.75 6.53
CA SER A 405 -6.52 22.64 7.70
C SER A 405 -5.13 22.95 8.26
N ASN A 406 -4.25 21.95 8.35
CA ASN A 406 -3.01 22.05 9.11
C ASN A 406 -1.77 22.35 8.26
N GLY A 407 -1.79 22.08 6.95
CA GLY A 407 -0.62 22.19 6.04
C GLY A 407 0.54 21.23 6.37
N PHE A 408 0.70 20.83 7.63
CA PHE A 408 1.65 19.87 8.16
C PHE A 408 0.96 18.99 9.19
N ILE A 409 0.74 17.73 8.81
CA ILE A 409 0.34 16.67 9.75
C ILE A 409 1.57 16.34 10.60
N GLN A 410 1.52 16.61 11.91
CA GLN A 410 2.61 16.24 12.82
C GLN A 410 2.68 14.70 12.91
N SER A 411 3.84 14.14 12.54
CA SER A 411 4.10 12.69 12.60
C SER A 411 4.74 12.32 13.94
N CYS A 412 4.23 11.29 14.60
CA CYS A 412 4.90 10.61 15.72
C CYS A 412 6.02 9.67 15.25
N GLN A 413 6.50 9.83 14.01
CA GLN A 413 7.59 9.06 13.43
C GLN A 413 8.62 9.99 12.79
N LEU A 414 9.88 9.82 13.17
CA LEU A 414 10.98 10.63 12.69
C LEU A 414 11.19 10.42 11.18
N GLY A 415 11.35 11.48 10.40
CA GLY A 415 11.69 11.40 8.97
C GLY A 415 10.55 10.91 8.05
N ARG A 416 9.39 10.52 8.58
CA ARG A 416 8.26 10.06 7.76
C ARG A 416 7.47 11.24 7.21
N ASN A 417 7.34 11.31 5.88
CA ASN A 417 6.49 12.28 5.20
C ASN A 417 5.03 11.78 5.13
N ILE A 418 4.34 11.86 6.27
CA ILE A 418 2.95 11.39 6.39
C ILE A 418 1.99 12.12 5.45
N ASN A 419 2.20 13.42 5.19
CA ASN A 419 1.41 14.20 4.23
C ASN A 419 1.41 13.57 2.84
N ALA A 420 2.59 13.19 2.34
CA ALA A 420 2.72 12.56 1.03
C ALA A 420 2.02 11.19 0.99
N GLU A 421 2.12 10.40 2.06
CA GLU A 421 1.44 9.10 2.15
C GLU A 421 -0.08 9.23 2.21
N VAL A 422 -0.61 10.21 2.95
CA VAL A 422 -2.05 10.46 3.04
C VAL A 422 -2.60 10.94 1.69
N ASN A 423 -1.93 11.91 1.06
CA ASN A 423 -2.27 12.37 -0.30
C ASN A 423 -2.27 11.21 -1.30
N GLN A 424 -1.24 10.35 -1.24
CA GLN A 424 -1.14 9.20 -2.12
C GLN A 424 -2.26 8.19 -1.89
N ALA A 425 -2.59 7.87 -0.64
CA ALA A 425 -3.63 6.90 -0.33
C ALA A 425 -5.03 7.38 -0.78
N ILE A 426 -5.28 8.69 -0.69
CA ILE A 426 -6.54 9.29 -1.16
C ILE A 426 -6.61 9.37 -2.69
N GLU A 427 -5.52 9.78 -3.36
CA GLU A 427 -5.48 9.92 -4.82
C GLU A 427 -5.46 8.56 -5.53
N TYR A 428 -4.75 7.60 -4.95
CA TYR A 428 -4.56 6.25 -5.50
C TYR A 428 -4.95 5.20 -4.46
N PRO A 429 -6.26 4.88 -4.32
CA PRO A 429 -6.72 3.74 -3.57
C PRO A 429 -5.96 2.47 -3.98
N PHE A 430 -5.84 1.48 -3.09
CA PHE A 430 -4.97 0.32 -3.34
C PHE A 430 -5.34 -0.48 -4.61
N TYR A 431 -6.58 -0.41 -5.07
CA TYR A 431 -7.06 -1.05 -6.30
C TYR A 431 -6.81 -0.24 -7.58
N ALA A 432 -6.37 1.02 -7.46
CA ALA A 432 -6.11 1.95 -8.55
C ALA A 432 -4.62 2.30 -8.68
N ILE A 433 -3.74 1.39 -8.26
CA ILE A 433 -2.30 1.50 -8.44
C ILE A 433 -1.72 0.12 -8.77
N MET A 434 -0.89 0.05 -9.82
CA MET A 434 -0.22 -1.19 -10.19
C MET A 434 0.97 -1.48 -9.26
N ASP A 435 1.22 -2.76 -9.02
CA ASP A 435 2.22 -3.28 -8.09
C ASP A 435 3.59 -2.60 -8.20
N ARG A 436 4.19 -2.55 -9.39
CA ARG A 436 5.52 -1.95 -9.56
C ARG A 436 5.53 -0.44 -9.35
N MET A 437 4.45 0.25 -9.68
CA MET A 437 4.32 1.68 -9.39
C MET A 437 4.27 1.94 -7.89
N ALA A 438 3.45 1.17 -7.16
CA ALA A 438 3.36 1.27 -5.70
C ALA A 438 4.72 0.95 -5.06
N LYS A 439 5.38 -0.12 -5.50
CA LYS A 439 6.69 -0.56 -4.99
C LYS A 439 7.78 0.49 -5.23
N ARG A 440 7.86 1.06 -6.44
CA ARG A 440 8.81 2.15 -6.74
C ARG A 440 8.64 3.33 -5.78
N LYS A 441 7.41 3.82 -5.62
CA LYS A 441 7.12 4.93 -4.69
C LYS A 441 7.45 4.59 -3.25
N ASN A 442 7.19 3.35 -2.80
CA ASN A 442 7.55 2.90 -1.45
C ASN A 442 9.06 2.86 -1.24
N ILE A 443 9.84 2.46 -2.26
CA ILE A 443 11.31 2.43 -2.22
C ILE A 443 11.86 3.86 -2.15
N GLU A 444 11.39 4.76 -3.01
CA GLU A 444 11.85 6.15 -3.09
C GLU A 444 11.57 6.93 -1.79
N ASN A 445 10.48 6.60 -1.10
CA ASN A 445 10.08 7.23 0.17
C ASN A 445 10.43 6.39 1.40
N TYR A 446 11.26 5.34 1.25
CA TYR A 446 11.53 4.43 2.36
C TYR A 446 12.36 5.11 3.44
N ASN A 447 11.84 5.12 4.66
CA ASN A 447 12.53 5.67 5.80
C ASN A 447 13.29 4.57 6.57
N ILE A 448 14.62 4.56 6.46
CA ILE A 448 15.48 3.64 7.22
C ILE A 448 15.36 3.93 8.72
N ASP A 449 15.40 5.21 9.11
CA ASP A 449 15.29 5.64 10.49
C ASP A 449 13.82 5.80 10.90
N ASN A 450 13.08 4.69 10.86
CA ASN A 450 11.67 4.64 11.24
C ASN A 450 11.50 4.64 12.77
N THR A 451 12.11 5.62 13.44
CA THR A 451 11.96 5.88 14.87
C THR A 451 10.52 6.28 15.16
N ARG A 452 9.94 5.66 16.18
CA ARG A 452 8.59 5.95 16.66
C ARG A 452 8.67 6.73 17.95
N ILE A 453 7.72 7.62 18.18
CA ILE A 453 7.64 8.43 19.40
C ILE A 453 6.30 8.13 20.11
N LEU A 454 6.38 7.55 21.30
CA LEU A 454 5.29 7.51 22.28
C LEU A 454 5.57 8.55 23.36
N LYS A 455 5.68 8.14 24.63
CA LYS A 455 6.22 9.00 25.71
C LYS A 455 7.72 9.23 25.56
N THR A 456 8.40 8.29 24.91
CA THR A 456 9.76 8.41 24.42
C THR A 456 9.91 7.77 23.05
N SER A 457 11.04 8.04 22.41
CA SER A 457 11.39 7.41 21.15
C SER A 457 11.86 5.97 21.32
N TYR A 458 11.51 5.13 20.35
CA TYR A 458 11.98 3.76 20.25
C TYR A 458 12.13 3.33 18.79
N ARG A 459 13.02 2.35 18.58
CA ARG A 459 13.33 1.74 17.28
C ARG A 459 13.25 0.23 17.38
N SER A 460 12.97 -0.36 16.23
CA SER A 460 13.14 -1.78 15.98
C SER A 460 13.69 -1.95 14.56
N PRO A 461 14.63 -2.88 14.32
CA PRO A 461 15.05 -3.22 12.95
C PRO A 461 13.90 -3.78 12.11
N ASN A 462 12.76 -4.14 12.71
CA ASN A 462 11.56 -4.58 12.02
C ASN A 462 10.74 -3.42 11.43
N PHE A 463 10.87 -2.19 11.96
CA PHE A 463 10.13 -1.02 11.46
C PHE A 463 10.78 -0.38 10.23
N GLY A 464 12.11 -0.32 10.23
CA GLY A 464 12.93 0.31 9.21
C GLY A 464 14.32 -0.31 9.21
N ASN A 465 14.78 -0.80 8.05
CA ASN A 465 16.10 -1.42 7.94
C ASN A 465 16.73 -1.15 6.58
N LYS A 466 18.03 -0.81 6.58
CA LYS A 466 18.80 -0.63 5.35
C LYS A 466 18.86 -1.88 4.48
N ASP A 467 18.80 -3.06 5.09
CA ASP A 467 18.83 -4.34 4.36
C ASP A 467 17.57 -4.53 3.52
N PHE A 468 16.39 -4.13 4.04
CA PHE A 468 15.14 -4.15 3.27
C PHE A 468 15.24 -3.27 2.02
N LEU A 469 15.72 -2.04 2.18
CA LEU A 469 15.88 -1.09 1.08
C LEU A 469 16.91 -1.57 0.05
N SER A 470 18.06 -2.05 0.52
CA SER A 470 19.16 -2.51 -0.35
C SER A 470 18.71 -3.68 -1.22
N LEU A 471 18.09 -4.70 -0.62
CA LEU A 471 17.59 -5.86 -1.36
C LEU A 471 16.49 -5.47 -2.35
N SER A 472 15.61 -4.55 -1.95
CA SER A 472 14.52 -4.06 -2.79
C SER A 472 15.00 -3.31 -4.02
N VAL A 473 16.00 -2.42 -3.89
CA VAL A 473 16.55 -1.71 -5.06
C VAL A 473 17.31 -2.65 -5.98
N GLU A 474 18.12 -3.55 -5.43
CA GLU A 474 18.84 -4.55 -6.23
C GLU A 474 17.86 -5.40 -7.04
N ASP A 475 16.80 -5.89 -6.39
CA ASP A 475 15.75 -6.66 -7.04
C ASP A 475 14.98 -5.85 -8.09
N PHE A 476 14.59 -4.61 -7.76
CA PHE A 476 13.88 -3.73 -8.67
C PHE A 476 14.66 -3.52 -9.96
N ASN A 477 15.94 -3.18 -9.84
CA ASN A 477 16.83 -2.91 -10.97
C ASN A 477 17.13 -4.18 -11.77
N ARG A 478 17.31 -5.33 -11.12
CA ARG A 478 17.48 -6.61 -11.82
C ARG A 478 16.27 -6.94 -12.69
N CYS A 479 15.07 -6.82 -12.14
CA CYS A 479 13.85 -7.05 -12.89
C CYS A 479 13.68 -6.03 -14.02
N GLN A 480 14.05 -4.76 -13.80
CA GLN A 480 14.01 -3.70 -14.80
C GLN A 480 14.90 -3.99 -16.02
N VAL A 481 16.08 -4.57 -15.83
CA VAL A 481 16.96 -4.97 -16.95
C VAL A 481 16.25 -6.00 -17.83
N ILE A 482 15.68 -7.03 -17.23
CA ILE A 482 14.89 -8.05 -17.93
C ILE A 482 13.71 -7.40 -18.67
N HIS A 483 13.03 -6.44 -18.03
CA HIS A 483 11.88 -5.79 -18.64
C HIS A 483 12.23 -5.00 -19.91
N ARG A 484 13.41 -4.38 -19.95
CA ARG A 484 13.89 -3.68 -21.16
C ARG A 484 14.25 -4.65 -22.28
N GLU A 485 14.82 -5.80 -21.95
CA GLU A 485 15.15 -6.84 -22.93
C GLU A 485 13.89 -7.44 -23.55
N GLU A 486 12.91 -7.76 -22.71
CA GLU A 486 11.60 -8.26 -23.14
C GLU A 486 10.81 -7.25 -23.97
N LEU A 487 10.86 -5.95 -23.62
CA LEU A 487 10.23 -4.91 -24.46
C LEU A 487 10.85 -4.87 -25.86
N ARG A 488 12.17 -4.96 -25.97
CA ARG A 488 12.85 -5.01 -27.29
C ARG A 488 12.51 -6.29 -28.05
N GLU A 489 12.33 -7.41 -27.35
CA GLU A 489 11.84 -8.65 -27.96
C GLU A 489 10.42 -8.48 -28.50
N LEU A 490 9.53 -7.85 -27.73
CA LEU A 490 8.17 -7.54 -28.18
C LEU A 490 8.17 -6.62 -29.41
N GLU A 491 8.97 -5.55 -29.40
CA GLU A 491 9.10 -4.63 -30.53
C GLU A 491 9.63 -5.33 -31.79
N ARG A 492 10.58 -6.26 -31.64
CA ARG A 492 11.06 -7.09 -32.76
C ARG A 492 9.96 -8.02 -33.25
N TRP A 493 9.24 -8.67 -32.34
CA TRP A 493 8.13 -9.56 -32.67
C TRP A 493 7.02 -8.84 -33.45
N VAL A 494 6.73 -7.56 -33.15
CA VAL A 494 5.78 -6.72 -33.92
C VAL A 494 6.20 -6.62 -35.38
N ILE A 495 7.48 -6.37 -35.64
CA ILE A 495 8.04 -6.24 -37.00
C ILE A 495 8.09 -7.60 -37.71
N GLU A 496 8.53 -8.65 -37.02
CA GLU A 496 8.63 -10.01 -37.57
C GLU A 496 7.25 -10.55 -37.99
N ASN A 497 6.18 -10.15 -37.30
CA ASN A 497 4.80 -10.48 -37.64
C ASN A 497 4.13 -9.45 -38.56
N ARG A 498 4.89 -8.45 -39.06
CA ARG A 498 4.43 -7.43 -40.02
C ARG A 498 3.26 -6.57 -39.51
N LEU A 499 3.07 -6.51 -38.19
CA LEU A 499 1.97 -5.74 -37.59
C LEU A 499 2.16 -4.22 -37.78
N ASP A 500 3.40 -3.77 -37.94
CA ASP A 500 3.74 -2.38 -38.26
C ASP A 500 3.37 -1.96 -39.70
N GLU A 501 3.08 -2.92 -40.58
CA GLU A 501 2.58 -2.66 -41.93
C GLU A 501 1.10 -2.25 -41.93
N LEU A 502 0.33 -2.63 -40.90
CA LEU A 502 -1.09 -2.32 -40.75
C LEU A 502 -1.30 -0.85 -40.32
N LYS A 503 -1.33 0.07 -41.30
CA LYS A 503 -1.35 1.52 -41.05
C LYS A 503 -2.60 2.06 -40.35
N PHE A 504 -3.68 1.27 -40.29
CA PHE A 504 -4.87 1.61 -39.51
C PHE A 504 -4.70 1.32 -38.01
N ALA A 505 -3.78 0.42 -37.63
CA ALA A 505 -3.64 -0.03 -36.25
C ALA A 505 -2.74 0.89 -35.41
N ARG A 506 -3.16 1.16 -34.18
CA ARG A 506 -2.42 1.96 -33.18
C ARG A 506 -1.21 1.18 -32.69
N SER A 507 -0.03 1.80 -32.72
CA SER A 507 1.16 1.24 -32.08
C SER A 507 1.13 1.47 -30.56
N LYS A 508 0.82 0.41 -29.81
CA LYS A 508 0.70 0.45 -28.34
C LYS A 508 1.52 -0.62 -27.61
N ALA A 509 2.53 -1.21 -28.27
CA ALA A 509 3.38 -2.26 -27.70
C ALA A 509 3.97 -1.93 -26.33
N ALA A 510 4.49 -0.71 -26.14
CA ALA A 510 5.03 -0.28 -24.86
C ALA A 510 3.96 -0.24 -23.74
N TYR A 511 2.72 0.12 -24.06
CA TYR A 511 1.61 0.16 -23.10
C TYR A 511 1.13 -1.26 -22.76
N CYS A 512 1.01 -2.13 -23.76
CA CYS A 512 0.66 -3.54 -23.57
C CYS A 512 1.71 -4.23 -22.69
N TYR A 513 3.00 -4.02 -22.98
CA TYR A 513 4.08 -4.56 -22.17
C TYR A 513 4.11 -3.97 -20.75
N PHE A 514 3.95 -2.65 -20.63
CA PHE A 514 3.86 -1.99 -19.33
C PHE A 514 2.75 -2.56 -18.44
N SER A 515 1.56 -2.85 -18.99
CA SER A 515 0.47 -3.45 -18.23
C SER A 515 0.83 -4.82 -17.63
N ALA A 516 1.62 -5.61 -18.36
CA ALA A 516 2.13 -6.90 -17.90
C ALA A 516 3.28 -6.74 -16.91
N ALA A 517 4.30 -5.96 -17.25
CA ALA A 517 5.51 -5.79 -16.44
C ALA A 517 5.23 -5.07 -15.11
N ALA A 518 4.26 -4.16 -15.08
CA ALA A 518 3.90 -3.44 -13.87
C ALA A 518 3.15 -4.31 -12.83
N THR A 519 2.62 -5.45 -13.23
CA THR A 519 1.83 -6.35 -12.37
C THR A 519 2.47 -7.72 -12.16
N ILE A 520 3.05 -8.32 -13.21
CA ILE A 520 3.66 -9.65 -13.23
C ILE A 520 5.20 -9.53 -13.29
N PHE A 521 5.78 -8.77 -12.37
CA PHE A 521 7.17 -8.32 -12.49
C PHE A 521 8.27 -9.38 -12.23
N SER A 522 7.94 -10.50 -11.58
CA SER A 522 8.93 -11.51 -11.17
C SER A 522 9.63 -12.16 -12.36
N PRO A 523 10.97 -12.31 -12.38
CA PRO A 523 11.71 -12.87 -13.52
C PRO A 523 11.17 -14.21 -14.04
N GLU A 524 10.74 -15.08 -13.13
CA GLU A 524 10.27 -16.44 -13.40
C GLU A 524 8.95 -16.46 -14.20
N LEU A 525 8.24 -15.34 -14.27
CA LEU A 525 6.96 -15.20 -14.97
C LEU A 525 7.10 -14.52 -16.35
N SER A 526 8.29 -14.62 -16.96
CA SER A 526 8.58 -14.04 -18.28
C SER A 526 7.61 -14.51 -19.36
N ASP A 527 7.34 -15.81 -19.45
CA ASP A 527 6.39 -16.34 -20.44
C ASP A 527 4.98 -15.80 -20.25
N ALA A 528 4.51 -15.69 -19.01
CA ALA A 528 3.21 -15.10 -18.69
C ALA A 528 3.16 -13.62 -19.10
N ARG A 529 4.20 -12.83 -18.79
CA ARG A 529 4.31 -11.43 -19.21
C ARG A 529 4.29 -11.28 -20.73
N MET A 530 5.07 -12.09 -21.44
CA MET A 530 5.17 -12.01 -22.91
C MET A 530 3.87 -12.44 -23.58
N SER A 531 3.21 -13.50 -23.09
CA SER A 531 1.87 -13.90 -23.54
C SER A 531 0.86 -12.76 -23.36
N TRP A 532 0.85 -12.13 -22.18
CA TRP A 532 -0.04 -11.00 -21.89
C TRP A 532 0.23 -9.81 -22.82
N ALA A 533 1.50 -9.43 -22.98
CA ALA A 533 1.88 -8.28 -23.79
C ALA A 533 1.60 -8.48 -25.28
N LYS A 534 1.95 -9.65 -25.85
CA LYS A 534 1.69 -10.00 -27.25
C LYS A 534 0.19 -10.01 -27.55
N ASN A 535 -0.61 -10.67 -26.70
CA ASN A 535 -2.06 -10.65 -26.87
C ASN A 535 -2.64 -9.24 -26.70
N GLY A 536 -2.09 -8.41 -25.79
CA GLY A 536 -2.51 -7.01 -25.68
C GLY A 536 -2.26 -6.20 -26.96
N VAL A 537 -1.16 -6.47 -27.67
CA VAL A 537 -0.91 -5.86 -28.99
C VAL A 537 -1.90 -6.39 -30.03
N LEU A 538 -2.08 -7.71 -30.09
CA LEU A 538 -2.98 -8.34 -31.07
C LEU A 538 -4.42 -7.88 -30.88
N THR A 539 -4.93 -7.82 -29.64
CA THR A 539 -6.29 -7.34 -29.39
C THR A 539 -6.46 -5.89 -29.79
N THR A 540 -5.44 -5.04 -29.60
CA THR A 540 -5.47 -3.64 -30.10
C THR A 540 -5.54 -3.58 -31.63
N VAL A 541 -4.75 -4.41 -32.32
CA VAL A 541 -4.76 -4.49 -33.78
C VAL A 541 -6.11 -5.01 -34.29
N VAL A 542 -6.68 -6.03 -33.65
CA VAL A 542 -7.99 -6.58 -34.01
C VAL A 542 -9.10 -5.56 -33.74
N ASP A 543 -9.08 -4.87 -32.61
CA ASP A 543 -10.02 -3.78 -32.27
C ASP A 543 -10.02 -2.71 -33.36
N ASP A 544 -8.84 -2.20 -33.74
CA ASP A 544 -8.71 -1.20 -34.81
C ASP A 544 -9.13 -1.74 -36.19
N PHE A 545 -8.94 -3.05 -36.42
CA PHE A 545 -9.40 -3.69 -37.65
C PHE A 545 -10.93 -3.77 -37.73
N PHE A 546 -11.61 -4.12 -36.64
CA PHE A 546 -13.07 -4.15 -36.58
C PHE A 546 -13.69 -2.74 -36.59
N ASP A 547 -12.99 -1.76 -36.02
CA ASP A 547 -13.48 -0.39 -35.89
C ASP A 547 -13.36 0.45 -37.15
N VAL A 548 -12.20 0.41 -37.80
CA VAL A 548 -11.87 1.33 -38.92
C VAL A 548 -11.11 0.68 -40.07
N GLY A 549 -10.43 -0.45 -39.82
CA GLY A 549 -9.48 -1.02 -40.76
C GLY A 549 -10.04 -2.02 -41.77
N GLY A 550 -11.10 -2.76 -41.39
CA GLY A 550 -11.60 -3.92 -42.12
C GLY A 550 -13.03 -3.75 -42.64
N SER A 551 -13.28 -4.33 -43.81
CA SER A 551 -14.64 -4.50 -44.34
C SER A 551 -15.35 -5.71 -43.73
N VAL A 552 -16.69 -5.73 -43.74
CA VAL A 552 -17.48 -6.86 -43.21
C VAL A 552 -17.07 -8.21 -43.82
N GLU A 553 -16.69 -8.22 -45.11
CA GLU A 553 -16.17 -9.42 -45.78
C GLU A 553 -14.85 -9.88 -45.18
N GLU A 554 -13.91 -8.96 -44.94
CA GLU A 554 -12.63 -9.26 -44.30
C GLU A 554 -12.79 -9.73 -42.85
N LEU A 555 -13.71 -9.12 -42.09
CA LEU A 555 -14.00 -9.52 -40.72
C LEU A 555 -14.55 -10.95 -40.66
N LYS A 556 -15.49 -11.28 -41.56
CA LYS A 556 -16.04 -12.64 -41.69
C LYS A 556 -14.99 -13.65 -42.13
N ASN A 557 -14.12 -13.27 -43.06
CA ASN A 557 -13.01 -14.12 -43.48
C ASN A 557 -12.04 -14.38 -42.34
N LEU A 558 -11.68 -13.37 -41.54
CA LEU A 558 -10.83 -13.56 -40.36
C LEU A 558 -11.45 -14.56 -39.36
N ILE A 559 -12.74 -14.44 -39.05
CA ILE A 559 -13.46 -15.39 -38.18
C ILE A 559 -13.37 -16.81 -38.76
N GLN A 560 -13.70 -16.97 -40.04
CA GLN A 560 -13.68 -18.27 -40.71
C GLN A 560 -12.29 -18.93 -40.67
N LEU A 561 -11.22 -18.14 -40.85
CA LEU A 561 -9.85 -18.65 -40.79
C LEU A 561 -9.50 -19.15 -39.38
N VAL A 562 -9.96 -18.46 -38.32
CA VAL A 562 -9.75 -18.90 -36.93
C VAL A 562 -10.59 -20.12 -36.58
N GLU A 563 -11.84 -20.22 -37.07
CA GLU A 563 -12.70 -21.41 -36.91
C GLU A 563 -12.08 -22.66 -37.55
N LEU A 564 -11.58 -22.53 -38.79
CA LEU A 564 -10.97 -23.64 -39.51
C LEU A 564 -9.58 -23.97 -39.00
N TRP A 565 -8.85 -22.94 -38.53
CA TRP A 565 -7.50 -22.96 -37.98
C TRP A 565 -6.40 -23.45 -38.94
N ASP A 566 -6.55 -24.65 -39.50
CA ASP A 566 -5.63 -25.30 -40.43
C ASP A 566 -6.01 -25.00 -41.88
N VAL A 567 -5.67 -23.78 -42.27
CA VAL A 567 -5.94 -23.19 -43.58
C VAL A 567 -4.67 -22.89 -44.35
N ASP A 568 -4.77 -22.93 -45.67
CA ASP A 568 -3.74 -22.36 -46.54
C ASP A 568 -3.95 -20.85 -46.65
N VAL A 569 -3.17 -20.12 -45.86
CA VAL A 569 -3.18 -18.66 -45.77
C VAL A 569 -2.99 -17.99 -47.13
N SER A 570 -2.28 -18.63 -48.07
CA SER A 570 -2.02 -18.06 -49.39
C SER A 570 -3.23 -18.07 -50.33
N THR A 571 -4.21 -18.92 -50.06
CA THR A 571 -5.40 -19.10 -50.91
C THR A 571 -6.70 -18.70 -50.23
N GLN A 572 -6.77 -18.73 -48.90
CA GLN A 572 -8.02 -18.52 -48.15
C GLN A 572 -8.18 -17.10 -47.57
N CYS A 573 -7.10 -16.32 -47.46
CA CYS A 573 -7.19 -14.93 -47.01
C CYS A 573 -7.70 -14.02 -48.13
N CYS A 574 -8.74 -13.23 -47.86
CA CYS A 574 -9.32 -12.31 -48.85
C CYS A 574 -8.52 -11.01 -49.03
N SER A 575 -7.62 -10.68 -48.10
CA SER A 575 -6.75 -9.50 -48.20
C SER A 575 -5.39 -9.68 -47.51
N PRO A 576 -4.38 -8.87 -47.87
CA PRO A 576 -3.09 -8.85 -47.16
C PRO A 576 -3.23 -8.50 -45.67
N ASN A 577 -4.20 -7.66 -45.30
CA ASN A 577 -4.43 -7.29 -43.89
C ASN A 577 -4.91 -8.50 -43.08
N VAL A 578 -5.91 -9.23 -43.60
CA VAL A 578 -6.41 -10.46 -42.96
C VAL A 578 -5.31 -11.50 -42.86
N GLN A 579 -4.49 -11.66 -43.90
CA GLN A 579 -3.33 -12.55 -43.89
C GLN A 579 -2.35 -12.22 -42.76
N ILE A 580 -1.98 -10.94 -42.59
CA ILE A 580 -1.08 -10.50 -41.53
C ILE A 580 -1.67 -10.81 -40.15
N ILE A 581 -2.92 -10.39 -39.90
CA ILE A 581 -3.59 -10.57 -38.61
C ILE A 581 -3.72 -12.05 -38.27
N PHE A 582 -4.27 -12.86 -39.18
CA PHE A 582 -4.45 -14.29 -38.95
C PHE A 582 -3.13 -15.02 -38.71
N SER A 583 -2.08 -14.70 -39.49
CA SER A 583 -0.77 -15.33 -39.32
C SER A 583 -0.16 -14.99 -37.96
N ALA A 584 -0.27 -13.73 -37.52
CA ALA A 584 0.24 -13.28 -36.23
C ALA A 584 -0.53 -13.93 -35.05
N LEU A 585 -1.86 -14.04 -35.17
CA LEU A 585 -2.69 -14.79 -34.21
C LEU A 585 -2.26 -16.26 -34.14
N LYS A 586 -2.21 -16.94 -35.29
CA LYS A 586 -1.87 -18.36 -35.37
C LYS A 586 -0.49 -18.64 -34.77
N HIS A 587 0.52 -17.87 -35.17
CA HIS A 587 1.88 -18.02 -34.64
C HIS A 587 1.93 -17.83 -33.12
N THR A 588 1.28 -16.78 -32.61
CA THR A 588 1.33 -16.43 -31.18
C THR A 588 0.59 -17.45 -30.31
N ILE A 589 -0.57 -17.92 -30.76
CA ILE A 589 -1.34 -18.95 -30.06
C ILE A 589 -0.56 -20.26 -30.01
N CYS A 590 0.08 -20.67 -31.11
CA CYS A 590 0.94 -21.85 -31.11
C CYS A 590 2.13 -21.71 -30.15
N GLU A 591 2.81 -20.56 -30.14
CA GLU A 591 3.92 -20.30 -29.21
C GLU A 591 3.46 -20.42 -27.74
N ILE A 592 2.32 -19.81 -27.40
CA ILE A 592 1.75 -19.87 -26.05
C ILE A 592 1.33 -21.30 -25.71
N ALA A 593 0.72 -22.02 -26.66
CA ALA A 593 0.31 -23.41 -26.47
C ALA A 593 1.51 -24.32 -26.21
N ASP A 594 2.62 -24.15 -26.93
CA ASP A 594 3.85 -24.93 -26.72
C ASP A 594 4.48 -24.67 -25.35
N LYS A 595 4.49 -23.41 -24.90
CA LYS A 595 4.96 -23.03 -23.56
C LYS A 595 4.01 -23.57 -22.48
N GLY A 596 2.71 -23.42 -22.67
CA GLY A 596 1.67 -23.92 -21.78
C GLY A 596 1.68 -25.44 -21.66
N PHE A 597 1.88 -26.17 -22.76
CA PHE A 597 1.99 -27.63 -22.76
C PHE A 597 3.08 -28.12 -21.81
N LYS A 598 4.24 -27.45 -21.80
CA LYS A 598 5.37 -27.80 -20.90
C LYS A 598 5.03 -27.65 -19.42
N LEU A 599 4.21 -26.66 -19.05
CA LEU A 599 3.83 -26.38 -17.66
C LEU A 599 2.59 -27.17 -17.23
N GLN A 600 1.61 -27.30 -18.11
CA GLN A 600 0.30 -27.89 -17.83
C GLN A 600 0.29 -29.41 -18.05
N GLY A 601 1.11 -29.92 -18.99
CA GLY A 601 1.15 -31.34 -19.38
C GLY A 601 -0.02 -31.78 -20.26
N ARG A 602 -0.76 -30.84 -20.84
CA ARG A 602 -1.87 -31.06 -21.78
C ARG A 602 -1.88 -29.97 -22.83
N SER A 603 -2.50 -30.23 -23.98
CA SER A 603 -2.77 -29.18 -24.95
C SER A 603 -3.73 -28.16 -24.35
N ILE A 604 -3.49 -26.88 -24.66
CA ILE A 604 -4.35 -25.75 -24.32
C ILE A 604 -4.76 -24.96 -25.58
N THR A 605 -4.35 -25.42 -26.77
CA THR A 605 -4.51 -24.71 -28.03
C THR A 605 -5.98 -24.42 -28.33
N ASP A 606 -6.83 -25.45 -28.27
CA ASP A 606 -8.26 -25.34 -28.61
C ASP A 606 -8.98 -24.32 -27.70
N HIS A 607 -8.61 -24.29 -26.42
CA HIS A 607 -9.18 -23.32 -25.50
C HIS A 607 -8.71 -21.89 -25.81
N ILE A 608 -7.44 -21.67 -26.19
CA ILE A 608 -6.97 -20.34 -26.61
C ILE A 608 -7.67 -19.91 -27.92
N ILE A 609 -7.86 -20.82 -28.88
CA ILE A 609 -8.62 -20.56 -30.10
C ILE A 609 -10.06 -20.15 -29.76
N SER A 610 -10.72 -20.89 -28.87
CA SER A 610 -12.08 -20.57 -28.39
C SER A 610 -12.16 -19.17 -27.78
N ILE A 611 -11.18 -18.79 -26.94
CA ILE A 611 -11.13 -17.45 -26.33
C ILE A 611 -11.05 -16.35 -27.40
N TRP A 612 -10.26 -16.57 -28.47
CA TRP A 612 -10.18 -15.63 -29.58
C TRP A 612 -11.45 -15.60 -30.41
N LEU A 613 -12.09 -16.74 -30.67
CA LEU A 613 -13.38 -16.81 -31.37
C LEU A 613 -14.48 -16.06 -30.60
N ASP A 614 -14.57 -16.25 -29.27
CA ASP A 614 -15.51 -15.54 -28.43
C ASP A 614 -15.38 -14.01 -28.59
N LEU A 615 -14.13 -13.50 -28.63
CA LEU A 615 -13.86 -12.09 -28.90
C LEU A 615 -14.31 -11.68 -30.29
N LEU A 616 -13.92 -12.42 -31.34
CA LEU A 616 -14.21 -12.06 -32.72
C LEU A 616 -15.72 -12.06 -33.02
N TYR A 617 -16.47 -13.03 -32.50
CA TYR A 617 -17.93 -13.03 -32.61
C TYR A 617 -18.55 -11.87 -31.84
N SER A 618 -18.01 -11.55 -30.65
CA SER A 618 -18.49 -10.43 -29.85
C SER A 618 -18.28 -9.08 -30.56
N MET A 619 -17.12 -8.90 -31.21
CA MET A 619 -16.82 -7.71 -32.03
C MET A 619 -17.67 -7.66 -33.30
N MET A 620 -17.89 -8.80 -33.98
CA MET A 620 -18.80 -8.87 -35.14
C MET A 620 -20.22 -8.43 -34.76
N LYS A 621 -20.71 -8.87 -33.60
CA LYS A 621 -22.01 -8.43 -33.09
C LYS A 621 -22.07 -6.92 -32.89
N GLU A 622 -21.00 -6.28 -32.40
CA GLU A 622 -20.94 -4.81 -32.30
C GLU A 622 -20.96 -4.12 -33.66
N THR A 623 -20.22 -4.67 -34.63
CA THR A 623 -20.26 -4.19 -36.03
C THR A 623 -21.66 -4.29 -36.61
N GLU A 624 -22.34 -5.42 -36.45
CA GLU A 624 -23.72 -5.64 -36.93
C GLU A 624 -24.72 -4.68 -36.27
N LEU A 625 -24.65 -4.51 -34.95
CA LEU A 625 -25.48 -3.55 -34.22
C LEU A 625 -25.24 -2.10 -34.71
N GLY A 626 -24.00 -1.75 -35.00
CA GLY A 626 -23.62 -0.44 -35.55
C GLY A 626 -24.18 -0.20 -36.96
N ILE A 627 -24.19 -1.23 -37.81
CA ILE A 627 -24.77 -1.17 -39.16
C ILE A 627 -26.29 -1.03 -39.11
N ASP A 628 -26.96 -1.85 -38.29
CA ASP A 628 -28.41 -1.87 -38.17
C ASP A 628 -28.97 -0.67 -37.38
N LYS A 629 -28.09 0.09 -36.71
CA LYS A 629 -28.45 1.19 -35.78
C LYS A 629 -29.46 0.76 -34.73
N SER A 630 -29.37 -0.49 -34.31
CA SER A 630 -30.22 -1.07 -33.27
C SER A 630 -29.72 -0.68 -31.88
N PHE A 631 -30.63 -0.34 -30.98
CA PHE A 631 -30.31 0.01 -29.60
C PHE A 631 -30.62 -1.19 -28.69
N PRO A 632 -29.61 -1.92 -28.21
CA PRO A 632 -29.82 -3.03 -27.30
C PRO A 632 -30.30 -2.53 -25.93
N THR A 633 -30.93 -3.41 -25.15
CA THR A 633 -31.11 -3.14 -23.71
C THR A 633 -29.74 -3.10 -23.00
N MET A 634 -29.69 -2.51 -21.80
CA MET A 634 -28.44 -2.48 -21.02
C MET A 634 -27.90 -3.89 -20.74
N ASP A 635 -28.78 -4.85 -20.45
CA ASP A 635 -28.38 -6.24 -20.19
C ASP A 635 -27.84 -6.93 -21.46
N GLU A 636 -28.49 -6.73 -22.61
CA GLU A 636 -28.02 -7.26 -23.89
C GLU A 636 -26.67 -6.65 -24.29
N TYR A 637 -26.50 -5.34 -24.12
CA TYR A 637 -25.23 -4.66 -24.34
C TYR A 637 -24.15 -5.26 -23.44
N MET A 638 -24.39 -5.28 -22.13
CA MET A 638 -23.40 -5.75 -21.17
C MET A 638 -23.08 -7.23 -21.34
N SER A 639 -24.02 -8.06 -21.80
CA SER A 639 -23.77 -9.48 -22.10
C SER A 639 -22.73 -9.70 -23.20
N ASN A 640 -22.55 -8.74 -24.09
CA ASN A 640 -21.53 -8.75 -25.15
C ASN A 640 -20.31 -7.92 -24.75
N ALA A 641 -20.53 -6.73 -24.19
CA ALA A 641 -19.52 -5.70 -24.02
C ALA A 641 -18.36 -6.10 -23.10
N TYR A 642 -18.59 -6.99 -22.12
CA TYR A 642 -17.50 -7.51 -21.28
C TYR A 642 -16.58 -8.46 -22.07
N VAL A 643 -17.08 -9.16 -23.09
CA VAL A 643 -16.25 -10.02 -23.95
C VAL A 643 -15.50 -9.15 -24.96
N SER A 644 -16.20 -8.23 -25.64
CA SER A 644 -15.60 -7.34 -26.64
C SER A 644 -14.52 -6.41 -26.08
N PHE A 645 -14.47 -6.20 -24.76
CA PHE A 645 -13.39 -5.44 -24.10
C PHE A 645 -12.02 -6.14 -24.18
N ALA A 646 -11.98 -7.35 -24.76
CA ALA A 646 -10.78 -8.04 -25.23
C ALA A 646 -9.78 -8.43 -24.13
N LEU A 647 -10.18 -8.44 -22.86
CA LEU A 647 -9.31 -8.94 -21.78
C LEU A 647 -9.17 -10.46 -21.77
N GLY A 648 -10.10 -11.19 -22.41
CA GLY A 648 -10.10 -12.65 -22.49
C GLY A 648 -8.79 -13.18 -23.08
N PRO A 649 -8.46 -12.84 -24.33
CA PRO A 649 -7.21 -13.25 -24.96
C PRO A 649 -5.94 -12.78 -24.24
N ILE A 650 -6.02 -11.73 -23.41
CA ILE A 650 -4.86 -11.20 -22.68
C ILE A 650 -4.60 -12.01 -21.40
N VAL A 651 -5.63 -12.14 -20.57
CA VAL A 651 -5.50 -12.68 -19.21
C VAL A 651 -5.55 -14.20 -19.20
N LEU A 652 -6.49 -14.78 -19.94
CA LEU A 652 -6.82 -16.21 -19.83
C LEU A 652 -5.70 -17.13 -20.32
N PRO A 653 -5.01 -16.86 -21.46
CA PRO A 653 -3.85 -17.65 -21.85
C PRO A 653 -2.68 -17.54 -20.85
N ALA A 654 -2.51 -16.37 -20.22
CA ALA A 654 -1.45 -16.17 -19.23
C ALA A 654 -1.65 -17.01 -17.96
N LEU A 655 -2.89 -17.43 -17.64
CA LEU A 655 -3.18 -18.31 -16.50
C LEU A 655 -2.45 -19.67 -16.59
N TYR A 656 -2.19 -20.15 -17.80
CA TYR A 656 -1.47 -21.40 -18.02
C TYR A 656 0.04 -21.30 -17.80
N LEU A 657 0.55 -20.07 -17.62
CA LEU A 657 1.97 -19.76 -17.58
C LEU A 657 2.44 -19.27 -16.21
N VAL A 658 1.58 -19.27 -15.18
CA VAL A 658 1.90 -18.77 -13.82
C VAL A 658 2.26 -19.85 -12.81
N GLY A 659 2.33 -21.12 -13.23
CA GLY A 659 2.84 -22.23 -12.41
C GLY A 659 1.81 -23.33 -12.11
N PRO A 660 0.71 -23.05 -11.39
CA PRO A 660 -0.29 -24.06 -11.09
C PRO A 660 -0.92 -24.70 -12.32
N LYS A 661 -1.26 -25.98 -12.22
CA LYS A 661 -1.97 -26.71 -13.28
C LYS A 661 -3.47 -26.40 -13.24
N LEU A 662 -4.06 -26.15 -14.40
CA LEU A 662 -5.49 -25.92 -14.58
C LEU A 662 -6.10 -27.10 -15.34
N SER A 663 -7.04 -27.80 -14.72
CA SER A 663 -7.81 -28.85 -15.39
C SER A 663 -8.86 -28.27 -16.34
N GLU A 664 -9.39 -29.11 -17.24
CA GLU A 664 -10.55 -28.75 -18.05
C GLU A 664 -11.78 -28.40 -17.20
N GLU A 665 -11.98 -29.11 -16.08
CA GLU A 665 -13.06 -28.81 -15.14
C GLU A 665 -12.93 -27.40 -14.54
N MET A 666 -11.71 -26.98 -14.17
CA MET A 666 -11.45 -25.67 -13.59
C MET A 666 -11.76 -24.53 -14.57
N VAL A 667 -11.42 -24.68 -15.85
CA VAL A 667 -11.62 -23.62 -16.86
C VAL A 667 -13.07 -23.55 -17.35
N ASN A 668 -13.83 -24.64 -17.21
CA ASN A 668 -15.28 -24.67 -17.45
C ASN A 668 -16.11 -24.39 -16.19
N HIS A 669 -15.47 -24.13 -15.04
CA HIS A 669 -16.17 -23.89 -13.78
C HIS A 669 -16.74 -22.46 -13.73
N SER A 670 -17.88 -22.30 -13.07
CA SER A 670 -18.56 -20.99 -12.95
C SER A 670 -17.67 -19.91 -12.30
N GLU A 671 -16.83 -20.27 -11.34
CA GLU A 671 -15.86 -19.34 -10.71
C GLU A 671 -14.92 -18.70 -11.74
N TYR A 672 -14.41 -19.48 -12.71
CA TYR A 672 -13.53 -18.98 -13.77
C TYR A 672 -14.22 -17.92 -14.63
N HIS A 673 -15.45 -18.22 -15.06
CA HIS A 673 -16.24 -17.31 -15.87
C HIS A 673 -16.67 -16.06 -15.09
N THR A 674 -17.00 -16.19 -13.80
CA THR A 674 -17.34 -15.06 -12.94
C THR A 674 -16.17 -14.12 -12.75
N LEU A 675 -14.95 -14.63 -12.49
CA LEU A 675 -13.75 -13.80 -12.37
C LEU A 675 -13.47 -13.02 -13.67
N PHE A 676 -13.58 -13.68 -14.82
CA PHE A 676 -13.46 -13.03 -16.12
C PHE A 676 -14.51 -11.94 -16.32
N LYS A 677 -15.79 -12.25 -16.06
CA LYS A 677 -16.90 -11.32 -16.23
C LYS A 677 -16.78 -10.09 -15.35
N LEU A 678 -16.43 -10.23 -14.06
CA LEU A 678 -16.30 -9.12 -13.13
C LEU A 678 -15.16 -8.18 -13.55
N MET A 679 -13.98 -8.73 -13.81
CA MET A 679 -12.82 -7.96 -14.29
C MET A 679 -13.14 -7.19 -15.58
N SER A 680 -13.73 -7.86 -16.56
CA SER A 680 -14.04 -7.24 -17.84
C SER A 680 -15.18 -6.24 -17.78
N THR A 681 -16.20 -6.47 -16.94
CA THR A 681 -17.27 -5.49 -16.68
C THR A 681 -16.69 -4.21 -16.09
N CYS A 682 -15.81 -4.31 -15.08
CA CYS A 682 -15.11 -3.13 -14.54
C CYS A 682 -14.36 -2.38 -15.64
N GLY A 683 -13.58 -3.09 -16.47
CA GLY A 683 -12.82 -2.50 -17.56
C GLY A 683 -13.67 -1.79 -18.60
N ARG A 684 -14.74 -2.46 -19.06
CA ARG A 684 -15.69 -1.91 -20.04
C ARG A 684 -16.38 -0.65 -19.53
N LEU A 685 -16.95 -0.69 -18.33
CA LEU A 685 -17.64 0.48 -17.76
C LEU A 685 -16.70 1.66 -17.54
N LEU A 686 -15.46 1.40 -17.10
CA LEU A 686 -14.43 2.45 -16.97
C LEU A 686 -14.08 3.07 -18.32
N ASN A 687 -13.91 2.24 -19.35
CA ASN A 687 -13.66 2.68 -20.72
C ASN A 687 -14.83 3.53 -21.24
N ASP A 688 -16.07 3.05 -21.12
CA ASP A 688 -17.26 3.76 -21.60
C ASP A 688 -17.46 5.12 -20.91
N ILE A 689 -17.16 5.21 -19.60
CA ILE A 689 -17.21 6.49 -18.87
C ILE A 689 -16.20 7.49 -19.42
N ARG A 690 -14.98 7.03 -19.75
CA ARG A 690 -13.89 7.90 -20.22
C ARG A 690 -13.89 8.14 -21.73
N GLY A 691 -14.49 7.23 -22.49
CA GLY A 691 -14.64 7.26 -23.95
C GLY A 691 -15.92 7.93 -24.43
N TYR A 692 -16.92 8.10 -23.55
CA TYR A 692 -18.27 8.58 -23.89
C TYR A 692 -18.30 9.76 -24.87
N GLU A 693 -17.58 10.86 -24.60
CA GLU A 693 -17.64 12.05 -25.46
C GLU A 693 -17.07 11.82 -26.87
N ARG A 694 -16.07 10.93 -26.99
CA ARG A 694 -15.48 10.57 -28.28
C ARG A 694 -16.43 9.63 -29.03
N GLU A 695 -16.86 8.57 -28.37
CA GLU A 695 -17.74 7.56 -28.97
C GLU A 695 -19.08 8.14 -29.40
N LEU A 696 -19.64 9.07 -28.62
CA LEU A 696 -20.86 9.79 -28.99
C LEU A 696 -20.67 10.60 -30.28
N LYS A 697 -19.49 11.21 -30.51
CA LYS A 697 -19.17 11.94 -31.74
C LYS A 697 -19.00 11.01 -32.93
N ASP A 698 -18.46 9.81 -32.68
CA ASP A 698 -18.28 8.77 -33.70
C ASP A 698 -19.59 7.98 -33.97
N GLY A 699 -20.67 8.28 -33.23
CA GLY A 699 -21.96 7.60 -33.35
C GLY A 699 -21.98 6.19 -32.76
N LYS A 700 -21.00 5.85 -31.92
CA LYS A 700 -20.88 4.55 -31.24
C LYS A 700 -21.70 4.54 -29.94
N ILE A 701 -22.28 3.39 -29.65
CA ILE A 701 -23.04 3.15 -28.41
C ILE A 701 -22.06 2.78 -27.31
N SER A 702 -22.10 3.52 -26.20
CA SER A 702 -21.47 3.16 -24.93
C SER A 702 -22.52 2.91 -23.86
N ALA A 703 -22.14 2.26 -22.75
CA ALA A 703 -23.03 2.09 -21.60
C ALA A 703 -23.65 3.43 -21.18
N VAL A 704 -22.88 4.53 -21.15
CA VAL A 704 -23.36 5.87 -20.72
C VAL A 704 -24.51 6.34 -21.60
N SER A 705 -24.31 6.35 -22.92
CA SER A 705 -25.38 6.73 -23.85
C SER A 705 -26.59 5.82 -23.70
N LEU A 706 -26.37 4.52 -23.57
CA LEU A 706 -27.44 3.53 -23.52
C LEU A 706 -28.25 3.63 -22.23
N TYR A 707 -27.61 3.91 -21.10
CA TYR A 707 -28.29 4.12 -19.83
C TYR A 707 -29.21 5.34 -19.88
N ILE A 708 -28.72 6.44 -20.44
CA ILE A 708 -29.52 7.67 -20.61
C ILE A 708 -30.73 7.38 -21.51
N MET A 709 -30.51 6.70 -22.63
CA MET A 709 -31.57 6.34 -23.58
C MET A 709 -32.62 5.41 -22.99
N ASN A 710 -32.21 4.34 -22.30
CA ASN A 710 -33.12 3.38 -21.66
C ASN A 710 -33.98 4.00 -20.55
N ASN A 711 -33.56 5.15 -20.02
CA ASN A 711 -34.31 5.96 -19.06
C ASN A 711 -34.99 7.17 -19.71
N GLY A 712 -35.42 7.05 -20.97
CA GLY A 712 -36.20 8.06 -21.68
C GLY A 712 -35.43 9.32 -22.08
N GLY A 713 -34.10 9.33 -21.91
CA GLY A 713 -33.26 10.52 -22.16
C GLY A 713 -33.32 11.57 -21.06
N GLU A 714 -33.97 11.29 -19.93
CA GLU A 714 -34.20 12.28 -18.85
C GLU A 714 -33.06 12.34 -17.82
N ILE A 715 -32.24 11.29 -17.74
CA ILE A 715 -31.13 11.20 -16.78
C ILE A 715 -29.94 12.02 -17.29
N THR A 716 -29.30 12.79 -16.40
CA THR A 716 -28.09 13.53 -16.74
C THR A 716 -26.88 12.61 -16.89
N THR A 717 -25.89 13.01 -17.68
CA THR A 717 -24.64 12.27 -17.85
C THR A 717 -23.96 11.98 -16.50
N GLU A 718 -23.98 12.93 -15.57
CA GLU A 718 -23.38 12.77 -14.24
C GLU A 718 -24.09 11.70 -13.41
N ALA A 719 -25.42 11.64 -13.46
CA ALA A 719 -26.20 10.62 -12.78
C ALA A 719 -25.96 9.23 -13.38
N ALA A 720 -25.89 9.12 -14.71
CA ALA A 720 -25.53 7.87 -15.39
C ALA A 720 -24.12 7.38 -15.01
N ILE A 721 -23.13 8.28 -15.01
CA ILE A 721 -21.76 7.96 -14.59
C ILE A 721 -21.72 7.54 -13.11
N SER A 722 -22.48 8.21 -12.24
CA SER A 722 -22.56 7.87 -10.82
C SER A 722 -23.11 6.45 -10.62
N GLU A 723 -24.14 6.07 -11.36
CA GLU A 723 -24.71 4.72 -11.31
C GLU A 723 -23.69 3.67 -11.75
N MET A 724 -22.99 3.89 -12.86
CA MET A 724 -21.96 2.96 -13.35
C MET A 724 -20.80 2.80 -12.39
N ARG A 725 -20.38 3.89 -11.73
CA ARG A 725 -19.37 3.82 -10.68
C ARG A 725 -19.82 2.92 -9.52
N SER A 726 -21.12 2.91 -9.19
CA SER A 726 -21.65 1.99 -8.19
C SER A 726 -21.56 0.52 -8.62
N TRP A 727 -21.78 0.23 -9.91
CA TRP A 727 -21.64 -1.11 -10.47
C TRP A 727 -20.17 -1.55 -10.50
N ILE A 728 -19.26 -0.67 -10.93
CA ILE A 728 -17.81 -0.91 -10.88
C ILE A 728 -17.37 -1.22 -9.45
N GLU A 729 -17.82 -0.43 -8.47
CA GLU A 729 -17.49 -0.65 -7.07
C GLU A 729 -17.98 -2.01 -6.56
N ARG A 730 -19.23 -2.39 -6.87
CA ARG A 730 -19.80 -3.69 -6.52
C ARG A 730 -18.97 -4.83 -7.12
N ASP A 731 -18.75 -4.79 -8.43
CA ASP A 731 -18.09 -5.87 -9.17
C ASP A 731 -16.61 -6.00 -8.78
N ARG A 732 -15.93 -4.87 -8.52
CA ARG A 732 -14.55 -4.85 -8.02
C ARG A 732 -14.44 -5.50 -6.63
N ARG A 733 -15.36 -5.21 -5.71
CA ARG A 733 -15.39 -5.84 -4.37
C ARG A 733 -15.60 -7.33 -4.46
N GLU A 734 -16.55 -7.76 -5.30
CA GLU A 734 -16.80 -9.18 -5.52
C GLU A 734 -15.59 -9.89 -6.14
N LEU A 735 -14.94 -9.26 -7.13
CA LEU A 735 -13.70 -9.77 -7.73
C LEU A 735 -12.62 -9.96 -6.67
N LEU A 736 -12.37 -8.93 -5.84
CA LEU A 736 -11.37 -9.02 -4.79
C LEU A 736 -11.68 -10.14 -3.80
N ARG A 737 -12.95 -10.26 -3.37
CA ARG A 737 -13.41 -11.33 -2.49
C ARG A 737 -13.10 -12.71 -3.06
N LEU A 738 -13.48 -12.97 -4.31
CA LEU A 738 -13.20 -14.25 -4.99
C LEU A 738 -11.71 -14.52 -5.14
N VAL A 739 -10.89 -13.49 -5.36
CA VAL A 739 -9.43 -13.63 -5.46
C VAL A 739 -8.79 -14.01 -4.13
N LEU A 740 -9.30 -13.47 -3.01
CA LEU A 740 -8.75 -13.67 -1.68
C LEU A 740 -9.24 -14.95 -0.99
N GLU A 741 -10.49 -15.38 -1.21
CA GLU A 741 -11.04 -16.60 -0.60
C GLU A 741 -10.36 -17.87 -1.13
N GLU A 742 -9.72 -18.68 -0.29
CA GLU A 742 -9.08 -19.94 -0.70
C GLU A 742 -9.96 -21.17 -0.47
N ASN A 743 -10.62 -21.27 0.69
CA ASN A 743 -11.27 -22.51 1.16
C ASN A 743 -12.44 -23.03 0.30
N LYS A 744 -12.99 -22.20 -0.59
CA LYS A 744 -14.14 -22.54 -1.45
C LYS A 744 -13.82 -22.48 -2.95
N SER A 745 -12.55 -22.27 -3.30
CA SER A 745 -12.14 -21.98 -4.65
C SER A 745 -11.65 -23.25 -5.35
N VAL A 746 -12.08 -23.45 -6.60
CA VAL A 746 -11.50 -24.50 -7.47
C VAL A 746 -10.24 -23.98 -8.17
N LEU A 747 -10.05 -22.66 -8.22
CA LEU A 747 -8.94 -22.03 -8.91
C LEU A 747 -7.77 -21.70 -7.98
N PRO A 748 -6.53 -22.03 -8.36
CA PRO A 748 -5.34 -21.61 -7.61
C PRO A 748 -5.26 -20.08 -7.47
N LYS A 749 -4.91 -19.59 -6.29
CA LYS A 749 -4.79 -18.15 -5.99
C LYS A 749 -3.87 -17.39 -6.93
N ALA A 750 -2.76 -18.01 -7.36
CA ALA A 750 -1.84 -17.40 -8.33
C ALA A 750 -2.54 -17.08 -9.66
N CYS A 751 -3.45 -17.94 -10.12
CA CYS A 751 -4.26 -17.70 -11.32
C CYS A 751 -5.30 -16.60 -11.06
N LYS A 752 -5.99 -16.63 -9.91
CA LYS A 752 -6.99 -15.59 -9.56
C LYS A 752 -6.38 -14.18 -9.48
N LYS A 753 -5.15 -14.07 -8.98
CA LYS A 753 -4.43 -12.78 -8.91
C LYS A 753 -4.29 -12.08 -10.26
N LEU A 754 -4.21 -12.80 -11.38
CA LEU A 754 -4.10 -12.18 -12.70
C LEU A 754 -5.36 -11.38 -13.08
N PHE A 755 -6.54 -11.83 -12.66
CA PHE A 755 -7.79 -11.07 -12.85
C PHE A 755 -7.78 -9.77 -12.03
N TRP A 756 -7.32 -9.84 -10.78
CA TRP A 756 -7.14 -8.65 -9.95
C TRP A 756 -6.12 -7.69 -10.55
N HIS A 757 -4.98 -8.20 -11.02
CA HIS A 757 -3.94 -7.39 -11.66
C HIS A 757 -4.48 -6.63 -12.87
N MET A 758 -5.20 -7.29 -13.77
CA MET A 758 -5.82 -6.59 -14.90
C MET A 758 -6.87 -5.57 -14.44
N CYS A 759 -7.64 -5.89 -13.40
CA CYS A 759 -8.56 -4.91 -12.80
C CYS A 759 -7.81 -3.65 -12.32
N THR A 760 -6.64 -3.79 -11.70
CA THR A 760 -5.81 -2.62 -11.33
C THR A 760 -5.25 -1.86 -12.53
N VAL A 761 -4.87 -2.56 -13.61
CA VAL A 761 -4.40 -1.95 -14.87
C VAL A 761 -5.49 -1.05 -15.43
N VAL A 762 -6.72 -1.54 -15.58
CA VAL A 762 -7.81 -0.77 -16.18
C VAL A 762 -8.20 0.42 -15.31
N HIS A 763 -8.16 0.29 -13.98
CA HIS A 763 -8.38 1.42 -13.07
C HIS A 763 -7.32 2.51 -13.24
N VAL A 764 -6.05 2.15 -13.46
CA VAL A 764 -4.99 3.14 -13.76
C VAL A 764 -5.19 3.76 -15.13
N PHE A 765 -5.44 2.95 -16.15
CA PHE A 765 -5.56 3.40 -17.55
C PHE A 765 -6.75 4.33 -17.75
N TYR A 766 -7.84 4.14 -17.01
CA TYR A 766 -9.06 4.95 -17.10
C TYR A 766 -9.30 5.86 -15.88
N SER A 767 -8.23 6.11 -15.09
CA SER A 767 -8.31 6.88 -13.84
C SER A 767 -8.73 8.34 -14.05
N LYS A 768 -8.10 9.05 -15.00
CA LYS A 768 -8.33 10.48 -15.28
C LYS A 768 -9.00 10.70 -16.64
N ASP A 769 -8.57 9.97 -17.65
CA ASP A 769 -8.99 10.04 -19.05
C ASP A 769 -8.94 8.65 -19.70
N ASP A 770 -9.11 8.56 -21.02
CA ASP A 770 -8.72 7.36 -21.77
C ASP A 770 -7.19 7.33 -21.93
N GLY A 771 -6.51 6.86 -20.89
CA GLY A 771 -5.06 6.76 -20.82
C GLY A 771 -4.45 5.70 -21.73
N PHE A 772 -5.26 4.81 -22.32
CA PHE A 772 -4.78 3.89 -23.34
C PHE A 772 -4.61 4.60 -24.69
N THR A 773 -5.60 5.42 -25.06
CA THR A 773 -5.54 6.23 -26.28
C THR A 773 -4.57 7.41 -26.10
N SER A 774 -4.62 8.09 -24.95
CA SER A 774 -3.81 9.29 -24.67
C SER A 774 -2.34 8.98 -24.36
N LEU A 775 -1.51 10.03 -24.29
CA LEU A 775 -0.08 9.94 -23.95
C LEU A 775 0.19 10.22 -22.45
N ASN A 776 -0.85 10.34 -21.62
CA ASN A 776 -0.70 10.79 -20.23
C ASN A 776 0.10 9.82 -19.34
N LEU A 777 0.10 8.53 -19.68
CA LEU A 777 0.87 7.51 -18.97
C LEU A 777 2.32 7.39 -19.45
N HIS A 778 2.74 8.09 -20.50
CA HIS A 778 4.06 7.91 -21.10
C HIS A 778 5.21 8.09 -20.10
N GLY A 779 5.13 9.11 -19.23
CA GLY A 779 6.13 9.33 -18.18
C GLY A 779 6.19 8.19 -17.16
N VAL A 780 5.03 7.61 -16.82
CA VAL A 780 4.95 6.46 -15.89
C VAL A 780 5.52 5.20 -16.54
N VAL A 781 5.19 4.95 -17.80
CA VAL A 781 5.74 3.83 -18.59
C VAL A 781 7.27 3.92 -18.62
N ASN A 782 7.81 5.10 -18.92
CA ASN A 782 9.26 5.31 -18.95
C ASN A 782 9.91 5.11 -17.58
N ALA A 783 9.31 5.64 -16.53
CA ALA A 783 9.82 5.51 -15.17
C ALA A 783 9.86 4.04 -14.69
N ILE A 784 8.90 3.21 -15.09
CA ILE A 784 8.86 1.81 -14.66
C ILE A 784 9.76 0.91 -15.51
N ILE A 785 9.81 1.13 -16.84
CA ILE A 785 10.54 0.25 -17.75
C ILE A 785 12.00 0.68 -17.92
N ASN A 786 12.29 1.97 -18.01
CA ASN A 786 13.59 2.47 -18.49
C ASN A 786 14.48 3.04 -17.39
N GLU A 787 13.90 3.53 -16.30
CA GLU A 787 14.63 4.23 -15.25
C GLU A 787 14.95 3.30 -14.06
N PRO A 788 16.23 2.97 -13.78
CA PRO A 788 16.58 2.26 -12.56
C PRO A 788 16.37 3.15 -11.33
N ILE A 789 16.21 2.54 -10.16
CA ILE A 789 16.23 3.24 -8.89
C ILE A 789 17.70 3.41 -8.47
N VAL A 790 18.09 4.65 -8.20
CA VAL A 790 19.43 4.98 -7.71
C VAL A 790 19.36 5.12 -6.19
N LEU A 791 20.11 4.29 -5.47
CA LEU A 791 20.35 4.51 -4.04
C LEU A 791 21.27 5.71 -3.89
N ASN A 792 20.75 6.79 -3.31
CA ASN A 792 21.64 7.82 -2.77
C ASN A 792 22.47 7.15 -1.65
N GLN A 793 23.79 7.31 -1.70
CA GLN A 793 24.65 6.88 -0.61
C GLN A 793 24.24 7.67 0.64
N PHE A 794 23.73 6.96 1.65
CA PHE A 794 23.34 7.54 2.94
C PHE A 794 24.55 7.85 3.81
#